data_AF-A0A6G0AH11-F1
#
_entry.id   AF-A0A6G0AH11-F1
#
_cell.length_a   1.000
_cell.length_b   1.000
_cell.length_c   1.000
_cell.angle_alpha   90.00
_cell.angle_beta   90.00
_cell.angle_gamma   90.00
#
_symmetry.space_group_name_H-M   'P 1'
#
loop_
_entity.id
_entity.type
_entity.pdbx_description
1 polymer ?
#
loop_
_entity_poly.entity_id
_entity_poly.type
_entity_poly.pdbx_seq_one_letter_code
_entity_poly.pdbx_strand_id
1 'polypeptide(L)'
;MKYIIYTLMLVLMLICSIVYPQKPEMLNKPTSTVGDPIRAYLNLNNISTIFKNDGISDIDYYESNSGFTFPKGTGKTAVFMSGLLWGANLNRSGEVDPHVGGSVYRTGLQGGKILSPGIPEDFNLPHVRIYRVRPDVYPGGPWVDLSVEAYDENKTEFEIRTQYEVDWVEWRAQDGAPFKDVDEDGNYNPNVDVPGISGAAQTIWFVANDLDAARTTFMYGTMPMGIEYQATYWEYHNGSFLDNLFFRKYKLINKSDVAFSDMYISMWSDPDIGNSGDDFVGCDTTLNIIYAYNGYEYDPVYDDYPPPAIGFDLLKGPTIQGNQILPMTAAYYFTQNHPELTDPVQGSYPEGAVRFYNFMQGLIGLTGEPFINPTTGLPTSYTLSGNPLTGEGWIDGDPYGPGDRRVGLASGPFTMAVGDTQEIVIAEIAAIGFNRLQAYRILKYYDALTQEAFDNGLQNIANMPPRTEVPEAVVTGTSWKIKLNWGLDTASVQSIENFNQNGYEFQGYNVYQLASPLPIKENAVRIATFDKVDGVTEIEGIVMDPETGLPVNGIQQFGSDSGIERSLLTNYDYVENTHMRVGKKYYFAVTAYTYNFDPLAVPNNSESLLEVIEAVFYDSLGGASYGDSILVTHSQGSGDGKVYVVVDDPTQLTGDDYEVFFNQQQYYRNEFGEWVPGFPGRPSGPDTLTGSSISMAATYGPVAGSLEISCLLDLVSPDNNWADGITLTFPVGTTIIEAIPFNANNGYIVPEIVGNTLNLGIVNGPPTGNGAFTGGEEWKVSIMPYQLPLTVEWIIYDDGYSGGTVNAVGYTEITSVGYATKIEDHWNVLNLTTQDTVLEDQTVIMGYDLYTGEYVGDPVAEGFKISVDVNYEKPKTMGSVLVNGTELSYSEGNFWWTGDNFTVCDFTMFGYEDGYAATSLPVYGGAGGTTNINVLQQDLEFRWTGILIDTIANGVNITITSSGGSIATLFGASTYDLTYHPMNPNYGFSDEPFTVRVPFEVWNVDQNQQVNLVFWDRSGNPTISGGAVWNQTNRVYTWVVNTSYSPDLIDVTSQMVADNATWNVVYYLSTFSLNDLVYITYNNPTQFGIDLFNFTTPEPVVSVNDETIPTRFQVFQNYPNPFNPLTVIRFTLPHQSLVKLNIYNILGERVAQLVNTELNAGIHEVVFNGHNLASGVYFYSLDVQNKFFEVKKMILIK
;
A
#
# COMPACT_ATOMS: atom_id res chain seq x y z
N MET A 1 -59.92 38.36 39.68
CA MET A 1 -59.21 39.07 38.59
C MET A 1 -57.73 38.64 38.59
N LYS A 2 -57.43 37.46 38.03
CA LYS A 2 -56.08 36.90 37.79
C LYS A 2 -56.11 35.54 37.04
N TYR A 3 -57.30 34.96 36.83
CA TYR A 3 -57.54 33.69 36.13
C TYR A 3 -58.18 33.82 34.73
N ILE A 4 -58.19 35.02 34.13
CA ILE A 4 -58.79 35.26 32.79
C ILE A 4 -57.72 35.51 31.71
N ILE A 5 -56.46 35.73 32.10
CA ILE A 5 -55.35 36.01 31.16
C ILE A 5 -54.70 34.71 30.65
N TYR A 6 -54.66 33.64 31.47
CA TYR A 6 -54.03 32.37 31.09
C TYR A 6 -54.84 31.50 30.11
N THR A 7 -56.16 31.68 30.03
CA THR A 7 -57.01 30.90 29.11
C THR A 7 -57.01 31.45 27.67
N LEU A 8 -56.52 32.68 27.45
CA LEU A 8 -56.47 33.28 26.11
C LEU A 8 -55.19 32.93 25.32
N MET A 9 -54.08 32.60 26.01
CA MET A 9 -52.82 32.21 25.36
C MET A 9 -52.78 30.75 24.90
N LEU A 10 -53.57 29.85 25.49
CA LEU A 10 -53.55 28.41 25.18
C LEU A 10 -54.44 27.99 23.98
N VAL A 11 -55.27 28.90 23.45
CA VAL A 11 -56.15 28.62 22.28
C VAL A 11 -55.52 29.08 20.95
N LEU A 12 -54.49 29.94 21.00
CA LEU A 12 -53.80 30.46 19.82
C LEU A 12 -52.59 29.61 19.35
N MET A 13 -52.17 28.59 20.12
CA MET A 13 -51.03 27.72 19.80
C MET A 13 -51.41 26.30 19.33
N LEU A 14 -52.69 26.01 19.07
CA LEU A 14 -53.14 24.63 18.82
C LEU A 14 -54.09 24.44 17.62
N ILE A 15 -54.19 25.42 16.72
CA ILE A 15 -54.89 25.29 15.43
C ILE A 15 -54.07 25.96 14.31
N CYS A 16 -52.98 25.31 13.88
CA CYS A 16 -52.37 25.51 12.55
C CYS A 16 -51.42 24.34 12.20
N SER A 17 -51.97 23.13 12.16
CA SER A 17 -51.30 21.97 11.57
C SER A 17 -52.32 21.18 10.74
N ILE A 18 -52.00 20.97 9.47
CA ILE A 18 -52.63 20.01 8.53
C ILE A 18 -54.08 20.31 8.11
N VAL A 19 -54.26 21.08 7.02
CA VAL A 19 -55.06 20.70 5.82
C VAL A 19 -54.47 21.44 4.60
N TYR A 20 -54.13 20.72 3.53
CA TYR A 20 -53.73 21.31 2.24
C TYR A 20 -54.93 21.93 1.48
N PRO A 21 -54.80 23.14 0.93
CA PRO A 21 -55.54 23.56 -0.26
C PRO A 21 -54.66 23.47 -1.53
N GLN A 22 -55.22 22.96 -2.61
CA GLN A 22 -54.54 22.91 -3.92
C GLN A 22 -54.30 24.31 -4.51
N LYS A 23 -53.26 24.39 -5.36
CA LYS A 23 -52.86 25.49 -6.26
C LYS A 23 -53.89 26.62 -6.50
N PRO A 24 -53.48 27.89 -6.40
CA PRO A 24 -53.85 28.88 -7.40
C PRO A 24 -52.99 28.67 -8.66
N GLU A 25 -53.61 28.25 -9.77
CA GLU A 25 -53.00 28.46 -11.09
C GLU A 25 -53.18 29.92 -11.54
N MET A 26 -52.25 30.38 -12.40
CA MET A 26 -52.11 31.73 -12.95
C MET A 26 -51.56 32.77 -11.94
N LEU A 27 -50.37 33.33 -12.19
CA LEU A 27 -50.10 34.18 -13.35
C LEU A 27 -48.66 34.08 -13.89
N ASN A 28 -48.51 34.33 -15.18
CA ASN A 28 -47.21 34.41 -15.86
C ASN A 28 -46.36 35.57 -15.33
N LYS A 29 -45.10 35.27 -15.00
CA LYS A 29 -43.96 36.22 -14.91
C LYS A 29 -44.05 37.26 -13.76
N PRO A 30 -42.89 37.66 -13.21
CA PRO A 30 -41.99 38.56 -13.93
C PRO A 30 -40.89 37.82 -14.68
N THR A 31 -40.57 38.30 -15.87
CA THR A 31 -39.19 38.27 -16.36
C THR A 31 -38.34 39.01 -15.33
N SER A 32 -37.33 38.36 -14.76
CA SER A 32 -36.22 39.10 -14.15
C SER A 32 -35.60 39.97 -15.25
N THR A 33 -35.84 41.27 -15.16
CA THR A 33 -35.12 42.27 -15.96
C THR A 33 -33.90 42.71 -15.16
N VAL A 34 -33.11 41.72 -14.71
CA VAL A 34 -31.82 41.82 -14.01
C VAL A 34 -31.08 40.54 -14.35
N GLY A 35 -29.79 40.60 -14.67
CA GLY A 35 -28.97 39.41 -14.84
C GLY A 35 -28.94 38.59 -13.55
N ASP A 36 -29.22 37.29 -13.64
CA ASP A 36 -29.36 36.38 -12.49
C ASP A 36 -28.58 35.10 -12.82
N PRO A 37 -27.66 34.62 -11.95
CA PRO A 37 -27.35 35.12 -10.61
C PRO A 37 -26.50 36.40 -10.58
N ILE A 38 -26.68 37.22 -9.53
CA ILE A 38 -25.77 38.35 -9.21
C ILE A 38 -24.65 37.98 -8.24
N ARG A 39 -24.69 36.77 -7.65
CA ARG A 39 -23.71 36.26 -6.69
C ARG A 39 -23.37 34.78 -6.92
N ALA A 40 -22.14 34.38 -6.67
CA ALA A 40 -21.65 33.00 -6.78
C ALA A 40 -20.71 32.67 -5.62
N TYR A 41 -20.73 31.42 -5.17
CA TYR A 41 -19.78 30.90 -4.19
C TYR A 41 -18.57 30.28 -4.88
N LEU A 42 -17.41 30.45 -4.26
CA LEU A 42 -16.18 29.70 -4.51
C LEU A 42 -15.97 28.77 -3.31
N ASN A 43 -16.06 27.45 -3.49
CA ASN A 43 -16.23 26.53 -2.37
C ASN A 43 -15.89 25.04 -2.63
N LEU A 44 -15.01 24.71 -3.57
CA LEU A 44 -14.53 23.33 -3.75
C LEU A 44 -13.34 22.99 -2.86
N ASN A 45 -12.46 23.94 -2.52
CA ASN A 45 -11.31 23.70 -1.65
C ASN A 45 -11.60 23.88 -0.14
N ASN A 46 -10.59 24.08 0.72
CA ASN A 46 -10.78 24.25 2.16
C ASN A 46 -11.35 25.62 2.57
N ILE A 47 -11.53 26.54 1.62
CA ILE A 47 -12.21 27.83 1.82
C ILE A 47 -13.63 27.74 1.22
N SER A 48 -14.58 28.45 1.82
CA SER A 48 -15.86 28.80 1.17
C SER A 48 -16.05 30.30 1.29
N THR A 49 -16.19 31.01 0.17
CA THR A 49 -16.44 32.46 0.12
C THR A 49 -17.39 32.85 -1.01
N ILE A 50 -17.90 34.08 -0.96
CA ILE A 50 -18.95 34.59 -1.86
C ILE A 50 -18.51 35.84 -2.63
N PHE A 51 -18.84 35.88 -3.91
CA PHE A 51 -18.55 36.99 -4.83
C PHE A 51 -19.83 37.56 -5.44
N LYS A 52 -19.84 38.86 -5.72
CA LYS A 52 -20.93 39.56 -6.44
C LYS A 52 -20.44 40.21 -7.73
N ASN A 53 -21.35 40.37 -8.69
CA ASN A 53 -21.07 41.01 -9.99
C ASN A 53 -20.82 42.53 -9.92
N ASP A 54 -20.73 43.12 -8.73
CA ASP A 54 -20.34 44.50 -8.46
C ASP A 54 -19.04 44.61 -7.63
N GLY A 55 -18.20 43.56 -7.63
CA GLY A 55 -16.86 43.58 -7.01
C GLY A 55 -16.85 43.43 -5.49
N ILE A 56 -18.00 43.31 -4.84
CA ILE A 56 -18.10 42.95 -3.42
C ILE A 56 -17.76 41.45 -3.26
N SER A 57 -16.90 41.12 -2.29
CA SER A 57 -16.56 39.75 -1.92
C SER A 57 -16.53 39.53 -0.41
N ASP A 58 -16.53 38.26 -0.01
CA ASP A 58 -16.25 37.78 1.35
C ASP A 58 -17.29 38.13 2.42
N ILE A 59 -18.45 38.65 2.01
CA ILE A 59 -19.55 39.08 2.90
C ILE A 59 -20.92 38.53 2.46
N ASP A 60 -21.63 37.80 3.35
CA ASP A 60 -23.04 37.49 3.12
C ASP A 60 -23.95 38.60 3.68
N TYR A 61 -24.49 39.39 2.74
CA TYR A 61 -25.36 40.52 3.01
C TYR A 61 -26.78 40.14 3.45
N TYR A 62 -27.23 38.90 3.23
CA TYR A 62 -28.54 38.43 3.71
C TYR A 62 -28.51 38.18 5.22
N GLU A 63 -27.36 37.79 5.75
CA GLU A 63 -27.13 37.61 7.19
C GLU A 63 -26.44 38.81 7.85
N SER A 64 -25.88 39.73 7.03
CA SER A 64 -25.04 40.86 7.46
C SER A 64 -23.81 40.40 8.25
N ASN A 65 -23.20 39.31 7.79
CA ASN A 65 -22.12 38.60 8.47
C ASN A 65 -20.98 38.25 7.49
N SER A 66 -19.83 37.85 8.02
CA SER A 66 -18.71 37.32 7.23
C SER A 66 -19.17 36.19 6.32
N GLY A 67 -18.78 36.26 5.03
CA GLY A 67 -19.03 35.26 4.02
C GLY A 67 -17.84 34.32 3.76
N PHE A 68 -16.64 34.66 4.25
CA PHE A 68 -15.46 33.80 4.17
C PHE A 68 -15.43 32.81 5.36
N THR A 69 -15.44 31.51 5.05
CA THR A 69 -15.38 30.40 6.02
C THR A 69 -14.12 29.58 5.82
N PHE A 70 -13.35 29.36 6.90
CA PHE A 70 -12.16 28.51 6.89
C PHE A 70 -11.91 27.87 8.27
N PRO A 71 -11.74 26.55 8.37
CA PRO A 71 -11.92 25.55 7.31
C PRO A 71 -13.37 25.43 6.85
N LYS A 72 -13.60 25.14 5.57
CA LYS A 72 -14.93 24.94 4.97
C LYS A 72 -15.76 23.92 5.77
N GLY A 73 -17.07 24.16 5.87
CA GLY A 73 -18.00 23.29 6.59
C GLY A 73 -17.98 23.43 8.13
N THR A 74 -17.01 24.15 8.71
CA THR A 74 -16.98 24.41 10.17
C THR A 74 -17.90 25.57 10.60
N GLY A 75 -18.28 26.45 9.67
CA GLY A 75 -19.00 27.69 9.94
C GLY A 75 -18.14 28.76 10.65
N LYS A 76 -16.82 28.57 10.77
CA LYS A 76 -15.89 29.53 11.38
C LYS A 76 -15.39 30.52 10.34
N THR A 77 -15.47 31.80 10.69
CA THR A 77 -15.23 32.93 9.78
C THR A 77 -13.84 33.54 9.98
N ALA A 78 -13.22 34.01 8.90
CA ALA A 78 -11.86 34.59 8.97
C ALA A 78 -11.68 35.95 8.26
N VAL A 79 -12.60 36.34 7.37
CA VAL A 79 -12.54 37.62 6.62
C VAL A 79 -13.95 38.17 6.48
N PHE A 80 -14.22 39.31 7.09
CA PHE A 80 -15.55 39.93 7.03
C PHE A 80 -15.86 40.51 5.65
N MET A 81 -14.87 41.14 5.02
CA MET A 81 -15.00 41.69 3.67
C MET A 81 -13.65 41.99 3.03
N SER A 82 -13.52 41.75 1.72
CA SER A 82 -12.39 42.26 0.93
C SER A 82 -12.83 42.94 -0.35
N GLY A 83 -11.90 43.62 -1.02
CA GLY A 83 -12.13 44.14 -2.37
C GLY A 83 -11.00 44.98 -2.94
N LEU A 84 -11.01 45.13 -4.26
CA LEU A 84 -10.05 45.95 -4.99
C LEU A 84 -10.48 47.41 -5.02
N LEU A 85 -9.55 48.29 -4.68
CA LEU A 85 -9.61 49.73 -4.83
C LEU A 85 -8.64 50.22 -5.91
N TRP A 86 -8.92 51.40 -6.46
CA TRP A 86 -7.95 52.17 -7.23
C TRP A 86 -8.09 53.65 -6.90
N GLY A 87 -7.01 54.40 -7.11
CA GLY A 87 -7.02 55.84 -6.99
C GLY A 87 -6.08 56.51 -7.98
N ALA A 88 -6.45 57.68 -8.49
CA ALA A 88 -5.59 58.50 -9.34
C ALA A 88 -5.94 59.98 -9.25
N ASN A 89 -4.96 60.84 -9.50
CA ASN A 89 -5.17 62.27 -9.63
C ASN A 89 -5.72 62.63 -11.03
N LEU A 90 -6.89 63.26 -11.09
CA LEU A 90 -7.51 63.68 -12.35
C LEU A 90 -7.58 65.20 -12.48
N ASN A 91 -7.25 65.71 -13.67
CA ASN A 91 -7.42 67.12 -14.02
C ASN A 91 -8.58 67.30 -15.02
N ARG A 92 -9.80 67.34 -14.49
CA ARG A 92 -11.04 67.48 -15.30
C ARG A 92 -11.56 68.91 -15.41
N SER A 93 -11.03 69.85 -14.62
CA SER A 93 -11.53 71.23 -14.52
C SER A 93 -10.45 72.31 -14.33
N GLY A 94 -9.16 71.94 -14.39
CA GLY A 94 -8.03 72.85 -14.13
C GLY A 94 -7.46 72.74 -12.72
N GLU A 95 -8.16 72.03 -11.83
CA GLU A 95 -7.68 71.58 -10.51
C GLU A 95 -7.35 70.07 -10.59
N VAL A 96 -6.40 69.61 -9.78
CA VAL A 96 -5.92 68.21 -9.75
C VAL A 96 -6.40 67.60 -8.45
N ASP A 97 -7.41 66.74 -8.56
CA ASP A 97 -8.11 66.15 -7.41
C ASP A 97 -7.98 64.61 -7.43
N PRO A 98 -7.83 63.95 -6.26
CA PRO A 98 -7.77 62.49 -6.18
C PRO A 98 -9.17 61.88 -6.32
N HIS A 99 -9.32 60.99 -7.30
CA HIS A 99 -10.48 60.12 -7.45
C HIS A 99 -10.15 58.74 -6.86
N VAL A 100 -11.13 58.12 -6.19
CA VAL A 100 -11.04 56.74 -5.68
C VAL A 100 -12.28 55.96 -6.11
N GLY A 101 -12.07 54.72 -6.56
CA GLY A 101 -13.13 53.78 -6.94
C GLY A 101 -12.78 52.36 -6.54
N GLY A 102 -13.67 51.41 -6.88
CA GLY A 102 -13.57 50.00 -6.50
C GLY A 102 -14.75 49.53 -5.67
N SER A 103 -14.50 48.52 -4.84
CA SER A 103 -15.51 47.95 -3.95
C SER A 103 -14.93 47.63 -2.58
N VAL A 104 -15.60 48.13 -1.54
CA VAL A 104 -15.45 47.76 -0.12
C VAL A 104 -16.86 47.73 0.48
N TYR A 105 -17.06 48.06 1.77
CA TYR A 105 -18.39 48.21 2.41
C TYR A 105 -19.47 48.93 1.57
N ARG A 106 -19.04 49.78 0.63
CA ARG A 106 -19.84 50.28 -0.49
C ARG A 106 -19.11 49.97 -1.79
N THR A 107 -19.86 49.59 -2.81
CA THR A 107 -19.36 49.45 -4.18
C THR A 107 -19.55 50.74 -4.98
N GLY A 108 -18.50 51.16 -5.70
CA GLY A 108 -18.58 52.14 -6.79
C GLY A 108 -18.92 51.51 -8.14
N LEU A 109 -18.91 50.18 -8.24
CA LEU A 109 -19.13 49.41 -9.46
C LEU A 109 -20.62 49.07 -9.67
N GLN A 110 -21.02 48.95 -10.92
CA GLN A 110 -22.25 48.31 -11.38
C GLN A 110 -21.92 47.20 -12.39
N GLY A 111 -22.73 46.15 -12.47
CA GLY A 111 -22.54 45.10 -13.48
C GLY A 111 -22.59 45.63 -14.92
N GLY A 112 -21.88 44.96 -15.82
CA GLY A 112 -21.85 45.22 -17.26
C GLY A 112 -20.60 45.95 -17.72
N LYS A 113 -20.29 45.86 -19.01
CA LYS A 113 -19.10 46.48 -19.63
C LYS A 113 -19.33 47.95 -20.01
N ILE A 114 -18.27 48.64 -20.44
CA ILE A 114 -18.37 49.99 -21.01
C ILE A 114 -18.47 49.86 -22.54
N LEU A 115 -19.63 50.24 -23.10
CA LEU A 115 -19.91 50.12 -24.54
C LEU A 115 -19.16 51.18 -25.37
N SER A 116 -19.02 52.37 -24.80
CA SER A 116 -18.23 53.50 -25.31
C SER A 116 -17.98 54.50 -24.16
N PRO A 117 -17.02 55.44 -24.26
CA PRO A 117 -16.70 56.35 -23.16
C PRO A 117 -17.93 57.04 -22.57
N GLY A 118 -18.15 56.85 -21.27
CA GLY A 118 -19.30 57.39 -20.53
C GLY A 118 -20.65 56.68 -20.74
N ILE A 119 -20.70 55.56 -21.47
CA ILE A 119 -21.92 54.78 -21.72
C ILE A 119 -21.75 53.35 -21.16
N PRO A 120 -22.38 53.01 -20.01
CA PRO A 120 -22.40 51.65 -19.49
C PRO A 120 -23.34 50.76 -20.29
N GLU A 121 -23.11 49.46 -20.24
CA GLU A 121 -24.08 48.44 -20.60
C GLU A 121 -25.26 48.44 -19.60
N ASP A 122 -26.45 48.06 -20.07
CA ASP A 122 -27.63 47.97 -19.22
C ASP A 122 -27.52 46.75 -18.29
N PHE A 123 -27.36 47.00 -16.99
CA PHE A 123 -27.23 45.97 -15.95
C PHE A 123 -28.49 45.08 -15.81
N ASN A 124 -29.58 45.44 -16.47
CA ASN A 124 -30.83 44.69 -16.50
C ASN A 124 -30.84 43.56 -17.55
N LEU A 125 -29.80 43.46 -18.39
CA LEU A 125 -29.68 42.44 -19.43
C LEU A 125 -29.33 41.06 -18.84
N PRO A 126 -29.92 39.95 -19.33
CA PRO A 126 -29.69 38.61 -18.76
C PRO A 126 -28.22 38.16 -18.72
N HIS A 127 -27.38 38.57 -19.68
CA HIS A 127 -25.95 38.21 -19.69
C HIS A 127 -25.08 39.09 -18.78
N VAL A 128 -25.65 40.11 -18.14
CA VAL A 128 -24.94 40.98 -17.19
C VAL A 128 -25.08 40.39 -15.78
N ARG A 129 -24.46 39.23 -15.61
CA ARG A 129 -24.55 38.37 -14.42
C ARG A 129 -23.17 37.84 -14.02
N ILE A 130 -23.07 37.18 -12.87
CA ILE A 130 -21.88 36.41 -12.55
C ILE A 130 -22.00 35.01 -13.16
N TYR A 131 -20.87 34.49 -13.64
CA TYR A 131 -20.76 33.16 -14.24
C TYR A 131 -19.85 32.30 -13.39
N ARG A 132 -20.14 31.00 -13.27
CA ARG A 132 -19.24 30.02 -12.68
C ARG A 132 -19.22 28.71 -13.47
N VAL A 133 -18.06 28.05 -13.54
CA VAL A 133 -17.86 26.78 -14.24
C VAL A 133 -16.97 25.84 -13.44
N ARG A 134 -17.19 24.54 -13.63
CA ARG A 134 -16.31 23.44 -13.19
C ARG A 134 -16.02 22.54 -14.39
N PRO A 135 -14.78 22.05 -14.61
CA PRO A 135 -14.47 21.17 -15.74
C PRO A 135 -15.25 19.84 -15.77
N ASP A 136 -15.76 19.38 -14.64
CA ASP A 136 -16.49 18.11 -14.47
C ASP A 136 -18.02 18.24 -14.50
N VAL A 137 -18.56 19.47 -14.47
CA VAL A 137 -20.01 19.75 -14.49
C VAL A 137 -20.39 20.51 -15.76
N TYR A 138 -20.68 19.76 -16.83
CA TYR A 138 -21.01 20.29 -18.15
C TYR A 138 -22.21 19.56 -18.79
N PRO A 139 -22.87 20.14 -19.81
CA PRO A 139 -24.03 19.54 -20.46
C PRO A 139 -23.72 18.15 -21.06
N GLY A 140 -24.39 17.12 -20.55
CA GLY A 140 -24.14 15.73 -20.97
C GLY A 140 -22.90 15.06 -20.34
N GLY A 141 -22.20 15.75 -19.43
CA GLY A 141 -21.13 15.18 -18.61
C GLY A 141 -21.63 14.25 -17.50
N PRO A 142 -20.70 13.63 -16.74
CA PRO A 142 -21.04 12.67 -15.68
C PRO A 142 -21.89 13.30 -14.57
N TRP A 143 -22.57 12.45 -13.80
CA TRP A 143 -23.19 12.87 -12.53
C TRP A 143 -22.10 12.94 -11.45
N VAL A 144 -21.88 14.15 -10.93
CA VAL A 144 -20.93 14.46 -9.86
C VAL A 144 -21.73 14.77 -8.60
N ASP A 145 -21.18 14.47 -7.43
CA ASP A 145 -21.74 14.87 -6.13
C ASP A 145 -21.66 16.40 -5.98
N LEU A 146 -22.81 17.04 -5.80
CA LEU A 146 -22.93 18.49 -5.58
C LEU A 146 -23.55 18.80 -4.21
N SER A 147 -23.63 17.81 -3.32
CA SER A 147 -24.35 17.91 -2.03
C SER A 147 -23.80 18.98 -1.11
N VAL A 148 -22.48 19.21 -1.11
CA VAL A 148 -21.82 20.27 -0.33
C VAL A 148 -22.19 21.67 -0.87
N GLU A 149 -22.14 21.89 -2.17
CA GLU A 149 -22.54 23.16 -2.79
C GLU A 149 -24.04 23.42 -2.62
N ALA A 150 -24.85 22.38 -2.72
CA ALA A 150 -26.29 22.42 -2.48
C ALA A 150 -26.60 22.79 -1.01
N TYR A 151 -25.81 22.29 -0.05
CA TYR A 151 -25.90 22.65 1.36
C TYR A 151 -25.49 24.11 1.61
N ASP A 152 -24.27 24.50 1.20
CA ASP A 152 -23.71 25.85 1.37
C ASP A 152 -24.64 26.93 0.78
N GLU A 153 -25.24 26.67 -0.39
CA GLU A 153 -26.12 27.62 -1.07
C GLU A 153 -27.61 27.48 -0.72
N ASN A 154 -27.98 26.50 0.10
CA ASN A 154 -29.38 26.14 0.41
C ASN A 154 -30.23 25.95 -0.87
N LYS A 155 -29.74 25.10 -1.77
CA LYS A 155 -30.34 24.72 -3.07
C LYS A 155 -30.43 23.19 -3.18
N THR A 156 -31.06 22.69 -4.24
CA THR A 156 -30.91 21.28 -4.64
C THR A 156 -29.72 21.10 -5.59
N GLU A 157 -29.09 19.93 -5.58
CA GLU A 157 -28.01 19.57 -6.52
C GLU A 157 -28.42 19.77 -7.99
N PHE A 158 -29.70 19.54 -8.31
CA PHE A 158 -30.27 19.80 -9.63
C PHE A 158 -30.23 21.29 -10.02
N GLU A 159 -30.51 22.20 -9.08
CA GLU A 159 -30.41 23.65 -9.31
C GLU A 159 -28.95 24.11 -9.44
N ILE A 160 -28.04 23.55 -8.62
CA ILE A 160 -26.59 23.80 -8.72
C ILE A 160 -26.08 23.38 -10.10
N ARG A 161 -26.37 22.14 -10.52
CA ARG A 161 -25.98 21.61 -11.83
C ARG A 161 -26.56 22.43 -12.98
N THR A 162 -27.85 22.76 -12.91
CA THR A 162 -28.51 23.55 -13.96
C THR A 162 -27.82 24.89 -14.14
N GLN A 163 -27.38 25.55 -13.06
CA GLN A 163 -26.63 26.80 -13.17
C GLN A 163 -25.28 26.61 -13.87
N TYR A 164 -24.51 25.58 -13.50
CA TYR A 164 -23.24 25.27 -14.17
C TYR A 164 -23.39 24.96 -15.65
N GLU A 165 -24.38 24.13 -16.02
CA GLU A 165 -24.62 23.77 -17.42
C GLU A 165 -25.04 24.98 -18.27
N VAL A 166 -25.81 25.92 -17.71
CA VAL A 166 -26.15 27.20 -18.38
C VAL A 166 -24.92 28.10 -18.50
N ASP A 167 -24.11 28.21 -17.46
CA ASP A 167 -22.91 29.06 -17.45
C ASP A 167 -21.81 28.55 -18.39
N TRP A 168 -21.69 27.23 -18.54
CA TRP A 168 -20.84 26.57 -19.53
C TRP A 168 -21.27 26.95 -20.96
N VAL A 169 -22.55 26.86 -21.28
CA VAL A 169 -23.07 27.17 -22.64
C VAL A 169 -23.02 28.66 -22.95
N GLU A 170 -23.28 29.52 -21.96
CA GLU A 170 -23.35 30.98 -22.13
C GLU A 170 -22.03 31.71 -21.82
N TRP A 171 -20.93 30.97 -21.60
CA TRP A 171 -19.65 31.51 -21.16
C TRP A 171 -19.14 32.62 -22.08
N ARG A 172 -18.72 33.74 -21.49
CA ARG A 172 -18.53 35.03 -22.18
C ARG A 172 -17.09 35.26 -22.64
N ALA A 173 -16.50 34.29 -23.33
CA ALA A 173 -15.15 34.38 -23.86
C ALA A 173 -14.94 35.63 -24.76
N GLN A 174 -15.95 35.98 -25.55
CA GLN A 174 -16.00 37.16 -26.42
C GLN A 174 -15.92 38.51 -25.66
N ASP A 175 -16.17 38.52 -24.35
CA ASP A 175 -16.02 39.70 -23.48
C ASP A 175 -14.74 39.66 -22.63
N GLY A 176 -13.99 38.56 -22.65
CA GLY A 176 -12.73 38.38 -21.92
C GLY A 176 -12.70 37.24 -20.90
N ALA A 177 -13.74 36.38 -20.83
CA ALA A 177 -13.72 35.22 -19.95
C ALA A 177 -12.66 34.19 -20.40
N PRO A 178 -11.86 33.62 -19.49
CA PRO A 178 -10.83 32.65 -19.85
C PRO A 178 -11.45 31.32 -20.30
N PHE A 179 -10.81 30.63 -21.22
CA PHE A 179 -11.13 29.26 -21.61
C PHE A 179 -9.86 28.57 -22.11
N LYS A 180 -9.85 27.24 -22.08
CA LYS A 180 -8.89 26.42 -22.82
C LYS A 180 -9.45 26.19 -24.22
N ASP A 181 -8.83 26.84 -25.18
CA ASP A 181 -9.02 26.65 -26.62
C ASP A 181 -8.42 25.28 -27.01
N VAL A 182 -9.27 24.33 -27.44
CA VAL A 182 -8.91 22.93 -27.70
C VAL A 182 -8.70 22.66 -29.18
N ASP A 183 -9.36 23.40 -30.07
CA ASP A 183 -9.17 23.30 -31.53
C ASP A 183 -8.29 24.40 -32.15
N GLU A 184 -7.78 25.32 -31.31
CA GLU A 184 -6.86 26.42 -31.64
C GLU A 184 -7.46 27.46 -32.62
N ASP A 185 -8.80 27.57 -32.68
CA ASP A 185 -9.49 28.51 -33.58
C ASP A 185 -9.68 29.93 -33.01
N GLY A 186 -9.47 30.11 -31.69
CA GLY A 186 -9.56 31.37 -30.97
C GLY A 186 -10.97 31.79 -30.54
N ASN A 187 -12.00 30.97 -30.75
CA ASN A 187 -13.40 31.26 -30.43
C ASN A 187 -14.00 30.15 -29.56
N TYR A 188 -14.57 30.51 -28.41
CA TYR A 188 -15.17 29.53 -27.51
C TYR A 188 -16.36 28.79 -28.13
N ASN A 189 -16.25 27.46 -28.20
CA ASN A 189 -17.27 26.50 -28.57
C ASN A 189 -17.54 25.52 -27.41
N PRO A 190 -18.71 25.58 -26.74
CA PRO A 190 -19.00 24.79 -25.53
C PRO A 190 -19.08 23.26 -25.75
N ASN A 191 -18.91 22.78 -26.98
CA ASN A 191 -18.87 21.34 -27.32
C ASN A 191 -17.44 20.83 -27.58
N VAL A 192 -16.43 21.71 -27.56
CA VAL A 192 -15.03 21.41 -27.91
C VAL A 192 -14.10 21.95 -26.83
N ASP A 193 -14.32 23.20 -26.42
CA ASP A 193 -13.49 23.91 -25.45
C ASP A 193 -13.93 23.72 -24.01
N VAL A 194 -13.03 24.03 -23.09
CA VAL A 194 -13.29 24.01 -21.64
C VAL A 194 -13.29 25.45 -21.10
N PRO A 195 -14.41 25.99 -20.61
CA PRO A 195 -14.47 27.32 -20.02
C PRO A 195 -13.75 27.39 -18.67
N GLY A 196 -13.27 28.57 -18.31
CA GLY A 196 -12.56 28.82 -17.04
C GLY A 196 -11.04 28.87 -17.19
N ILE A 197 -10.35 28.88 -16.04
CA ILE A 197 -8.89 28.77 -16.00
C ILE A 197 -8.50 27.31 -16.20
N SER A 198 -7.56 27.03 -17.12
CA SER A 198 -7.09 25.67 -17.40
C SER A 198 -6.55 25.00 -16.13
N GLY A 199 -7.08 23.84 -15.78
CA GLY A 199 -6.70 23.06 -14.60
C GLY A 199 -7.36 23.50 -13.28
N ALA A 200 -8.11 24.61 -13.24
CA ALA A 200 -8.83 25.04 -12.05
C ALA A 200 -10.02 24.11 -11.75
N ALA A 201 -10.26 23.83 -10.47
CA ALA A 201 -11.40 23.02 -10.04
C ALA A 201 -12.72 23.81 -10.25
N GLN A 202 -12.68 25.11 -9.97
CA GLN A 202 -13.78 26.04 -10.19
C GLN A 202 -13.23 27.35 -10.76
N THR A 203 -13.98 28.02 -11.64
CA THR A 203 -13.69 29.39 -12.07
C THR A 203 -14.96 30.23 -12.05
N ILE A 204 -14.88 31.43 -11.48
CA ILE A 204 -15.91 32.46 -11.44
C ILE A 204 -15.46 33.65 -12.29
N TRP A 205 -16.36 34.25 -13.07
CA TRP A 205 -16.04 35.40 -13.91
C TRP A 205 -17.21 36.38 -14.07
N PHE A 206 -16.92 37.69 -14.15
CA PHE A 206 -17.88 38.73 -14.54
C PHE A 206 -17.21 40.03 -15.01
N VAL A 207 -18.03 40.94 -15.55
CA VAL A 207 -17.65 42.33 -15.89
C VAL A 207 -18.52 43.32 -15.13
N ALA A 208 -17.88 44.37 -14.63
CA ALA A 208 -18.48 45.55 -14.02
C ALA A 208 -17.83 46.84 -14.55
N ASN A 209 -18.41 47.99 -14.20
CA ASN A 209 -17.88 49.31 -14.53
C ASN A 209 -18.24 50.34 -13.47
N ASP A 210 -17.50 51.45 -13.41
CA ASP A 210 -17.67 52.50 -12.39
C ASP A 210 -18.57 53.68 -12.82
N LEU A 211 -19.32 53.59 -13.94
CA LEU A 211 -20.04 54.74 -14.52
C LEU A 211 -21.30 55.18 -13.75
N ASP A 212 -21.74 54.44 -12.73
CA ASP A 212 -22.84 54.86 -11.86
C ASP A 212 -22.36 55.94 -10.87
N ALA A 213 -22.60 57.21 -11.25
CA ALA A 213 -22.24 58.36 -10.43
C ALA A 213 -22.91 58.38 -9.05
N ALA A 214 -24.05 57.71 -8.85
CA ALA A 214 -24.65 57.61 -7.53
C ALA A 214 -23.87 56.64 -6.64
N ARG A 215 -23.43 55.49 -7.19
CA ARG A 215 -22.58 54.53 -6.48
C ARG A 215 -21.21 55.10 -6.13
N THR A 216 -20.47 55.65 -7.09
CA THR A 216 -19.11 56.18 -6.84
C THR A 216 -19.13 57.35 -5.85
N THR A 217 -20.11 58.26 -5.96
CA THR A 217 -20.27 59.36 -4.99
C THR A 217 -20.66 58.82 -3.61
N PHE A 218 -21.52 57.80 -3.53
CA PHE A 218 -21.91 57.21 -2.25
C PHE A 218 -20.78 56.40 -1.60
N MET A 219 -19.82 55.89 -2.38
CA MET A 219 -18.64 55.19 -1.89
C MET A 219 -17.71 56.14 -1.09
N TYR A 220 -16.94 57.02 -1.76
CA TYR A 220 -16.02 57.98 -1.12
C TYR A 220 -16.08 59.40 -1.72
N GLY A 221 -17.20 59.76 -2.34
CA GLY A 221 -17.51 61.14 -2.72
C GLY A 221 -17.04 61.59 -4.11
N THR A 222 -16.39 60.73 -4.90
CA THR A 222 -15.83 61.10 -6.21
C THR A 222 -16.66 60.60 -7.39
N MET A 223 -16.57 61.33 -8.51
CA MET A 223 -17.26 60.97 -9.76
C MET A 223 -16.55 59.81 -10.50
N PRO A 224 -17.27 59.05 -11.35
CA PRO A 224 -16.71 57.94 -12.13
C PRO A 224 -15.43 58.26 -12.88
N MET A 225 -14.46 57.35 -12.86
CA MET A 225 -13.22 57.46 -13.65
C MET A 225 -13.42 56.98 -15.09
N GLY A 226 -14.28 55.98 -15.32
CA GLY A 226 -14.51 55.36 -16.63
C GLY A 226 -13.68 54.08 -16.81
N ILE A 227 -13.60 53.28 -15.75
CA ILE A 227 -12.88 52.02 -15.70
C ILE A 227 -13.87 50.86 -15.89
N GLU A 228 -13.56 50.01 -16.86
CA GLU A 228 -14.16 48.67 -16.96
C GLU A 228 -13.30 47.70 -16.14
N TYR A 229 -13.99 46.88 -15.36
CA TYR A 229 -13.42 45.94 -14.39
C TYR A 229 -13.88 44.54 -14.79
N GLN A 230 -12.95 43.67 -15.14
CA GLN A 230 -13.24 42.25 -15.34
C GLN A 230 -12.55 41.45 -14.23
N ALA A 231 -13.31 40.64 -13.50
CA ALA A 231 -12.78 39.79 -12.43
C ALA A 231 -12.82 38.31 -12.86
N THR A 232 -11.73 37.60 -12.57
CA THR A 232 -11.67 36.14 -12.59
C THR A 232 -11.25 35.66 -11.20
N TYR A 233 -12.03 34.78 -10.60
CA TYR A 233 -11.65 34.08 -9.38
C TYR A 233 -11.55 32.58 -9.69
N TRP A 234 -10.53 31.91 -9.16
CA TRP A 234 -10.41 30.47 -9.35
C TRP A 234 -9.64 29.83 -8.20
N GLU A 235 -9.96 28.56 -7.97
CA GLU A 235 -9.34 27.70 -6.97
C GLU A 235 -8.87 26.40 -7.62
N TYR A 236 -7.98 25.71 -6.92
CA TYR A 236 -7.62 24.33 -7.19
C TYR A 236 -8.03 23.48 -5.98
N HIS A 237 -8.34 22.22 -6.25
CA HIS A 237 -8.72 21.23 -5.23
C HIS A 237 -8.01 19.93 -5.61
N ASN A 238 -6.79 19.77 -5.12
CA ASN A 238 -5.87 18.69 -5.50
C ASN A 238 -5.15 18.02 -4.31
N GLY A 239 -5.45 18.43 -3.07
CA GLY A 239 -4.82 17.89 -1.87
C GLY A 239 -3.45 18.49 -1.54
N SER A 240 -3.12 19.65 -2.11
CA SER A 240 -1.87 20.38 -1.87
C SER A 240 -2.07 21.66 -1.05
N PHE A 241 -1.03 22.48 -0.91
CA PHE A 241 -1.14 23.81 -0.30
C PHE A 241 -2.20 24.70 -0.98
N LEU A 242 -2.42 24.50 -2.30
CA LEU A 242 -3.43 25.21 -3.09
C LEU A 242 -4.86 25.02 -2.57
N ASP A 243 -5.13 23.96 -1.80
CA ASP A 243 -6.45 23.75 -1.22
C ASP A 243 -6.80 24.81 -0.15
N ASN A 244 -5.82 25.59 0.32
CA ASN A 244 -5.98 26.62 1.36
C ASN A 244 -5.85 28.04 0.81
N LEU A 245 -6.00 28.23 -0.50
CA LEU A 245 -5.95 29.56 -1.13
C LEU A 245 -6.78 29.62 -2.40
N PHE A 246 -7.09 30.83 -2.85
CA PHE A 246 -7.61 31.05 -4.19
C PHE A 246 -7.04 32.32 -4.82
N PHE A 247 -7.18 32.43 -6.13
CA PHE A 247 -6.60 33.52 -6.90
C PHE A 247 -7.66 34.52 -7.33
N ARG A 248 -7.28 35.80 -7.35
CA ARG A 248 -8.08 36.93 -7.82
C ARG A 248 -7.32 37.64 -8.93
N LYS A 249 -7.78 37.49 -10.18
CA LYS A 249 -7.27 38.27 -11.33
C LYS A 249 -8.23 39.39 -11.67
N TYR A 250 -7.71 40.61 -11.67
CA TYR A 250 -8.43 41.80 -12.05
C TYR A 250 -7.84 42.39 -13.34
N LYS A 251 -8.69 42.57 -14.34
CA LYS A 251 -8.35 43.24 -15.59
C LYS A 251 -9.07 44.59 -15.63
N LEU A 252 -8.31 45.65 -15.37
CA LEU A 252 -8.79 47.02 -15.41
C LEU A 252 -8.53 47.61 -16.79
N ILE A 253 -9.53 48.24 -17.40
CA ILE A 253 -9.39 48.87 -18.72
C ILE A 253 -9.86 50.32 -18.65
N ASN A 254 -8.99 51.26 -19.02
CA ASN A 254 -9.35 52.68 -19.09
C ASN A 254 -10.17 52.93 -20.35
N LYS A 255 -11.50 52.96 -20.22
CA LYS A 255 -12.46 53.22 -21.30
C LYS A 255 -12.93 54.69 -21.29
N SER A 256 -12.26 55.56 -20.54
CA SER A 256 -12.57 56.99 -20.49
C SER A 256 -11.94 57.76 -21.67
N ASP A 257 -12.06 59.08 -21.66
CA ASP A 257 -11.40 60.01 -22.57
C ASP A 257 -10.14 60.68 -21.97
N VAL A 258 -9.71 60.27 -20.77
CA VAL A 258 -8.59 60.86 -20.02
C VAL A 258 -7.58 59.79 -19.58
N ALA A 259 -6.29 60.08 -19.70
CA ALA A 259 -5.23 59.23 -19.16
C ALA A 259 -5.06 59.50 -17.65
N PHE A 260 -4.84 58.44 -16.86
CA PHE A 260 -4.68 58.54 -15.42
C PHE A 260 -3.19 58.62 -15.08
N SER A 261 -2.74 59.79 -14.62
CA SER A 261 -1.41 60.00 -14.04
C SER A 261 -1.44 59.71 -12.54
N ASP A 262 -0.34 59.16 -12.03
CA ASP A 262 -0.19 58.79 -10.61
C ASP A 262 -1.31 57.86 -10.12
N MET A 263 -1.61 56.83 -10.92
CA MET A 263 -2.59 55.81 -10.55
C MET A 263 -1.97 54.76 -9.61
N TYR A 264 -2.76 54.32 -8.64
CA TYR A 264 -2.47 53.24 -7.73
C TYR A 264 -3.61 52.22 -7.77
N ILE A 265 -3.27 50.95 -7.58
CA ILE A 265 -4.22 49.92 -7.16
C ILE A 265 -4.05 49.69 -5.66
N SER A 266 -5.08 49.15 -5.00
CA SER A 266 -4.91 48.55 -3.69
C SER A 266 -5.86 47.37 -3.46
N MET A 267 -5.34 46.28 -2.91
CA MET A 267 -6.16 45.22 -2.32
C MET A 267 -6.40 45.59 -0.85
N TRP A 268 -7.67 45.69 -0.47
CA TRP A 268 -8.09 46.04 0.88
C TRP A 268 -8.90 44.89 1.50
N SER A 269 -8.72 44.70 2.81
CA SER A 269 -9.43 43.70 3.60
C SER A 269 -9.83 44.24 4.97
N ASP A 270 -11.01 43.80 5.40
CA ASP A 270 -11.49 43.74 6.77
C ASP A 270 -11.39 42.28 7.28
N PRO A 271 -10.22 41.87 7.83
CA PRO A 271 -10.06 40.54 8.43
C PRO A 271 -10.71 40.51 9.82
N ASP A 272 -11.55 39.49 10.03
CA ASP A 272 -12.19 39.17 11.31
C ASP A 272 -11.86 37.70 11.58
N ILE A 273 -10.75 37.40 12.25
CA ILE A 273 -10.33 36.00 12.48
C ILE A 273 -11.08 35.44 13.68
N GLY A 274 -12.31 35.03 13.41
CA GLY A 274 -13.27 34.63 14.43
C GLY A 274 -13.85 35.86 15.11
N ASN A 275 -13.25 36.30 16.20
CA ASN A 275 -13.63 37.51 16.92
C ASN A 275 -12.72 38.68 16.54
N SER A 276 -13.28 39.65 15.81
CA SER A 276 -12.57 40.89 15.43
C SER A 276 -11.97 41.66 16.61
N GLY A 277 -12.42 41.40 17.84
CA GLY A 277 -11.89 42.00 19.06
C GLY A 277 -10.47 41.59 19.47
N ASP A 278 -9.85 40.58 18.83
CA ASP A 278 -8.48 40.15 19.15
C ASP A 278 -7.49 40.04 17.96
N ASP A 279 -7.79 40.62 16.80
CA ASP A 279 -6.90 40.57 15.64
C ASP A 279 -5.64 41.45 15.68
N PHE A 280 -4.58 40.97 15.01
CA PHE A 280 -3.41 41.72 14.57
C PHE A 280 -3.23 41.64 13.05
N VAL A 281 -2.62 42.67 12.47
CA VAL A 281 -2.26 42.70 11.03
C VAL A 281 -0.78 43.03 10.80
N GLY A 282 -0.28 42.80 9.59
CA GLY A 282 1.10 43.11 9.21
C GLY A 282 1.35 43.04 7.70
N CYS A 283 2.59 43.26 7.29
CA CYS A 283 3.05 43.03 5.92
C CYS A 283 4.46 42.45 5.86
N ASP A 284 4.75 41.66 4.82
CA ASP A 284 6.11 41.27 4.46
C ASP A 284 6.47 41.85 3.09
N THR A 285 7.44 42.77 3.09
CA THR A 285 7.88 43.50 1.89
C THR A 285 8.78 42.69 0.97
N THR A 286 9.27 41.53 1.42
CA THR A 286 10.06 40.61 0.58
C THR A 286 9.18 39.64 -0.19
N LEU A 287 8.02 39.29 0.38
CA LEU A 287 7.04 38.38 -0.22
C LEU A 287 5.95 39.10 -1.01
N ASN A 288 5.68 40.39 -0.74
CA ASN A 288 4.55 41.18 -1.30
C ASN A 288 3.18 40.83 -0.69
N ILE A 289 3.16 40.33 0.54
CA ILE A 289 1.95 39.93 1.26
C ILE A 289 1.59 40.91 2.39
N ILE A 290 0.29 41.20 2.52
CA ILE A 290 -0.32 41.69 3.77
C ILE A 290 -1.02 40.53 4.47
N TYR A 291 -1.04 40.52 5.80
CA TYR A 291 -1.60 39.40 6.56
C TYR A 291 -2.33 39.85 7.83
N ALA A 292 -3.18 38.95 8.33
CA ALA A 292 -3.85 39.01 9.62
C ALA A 292 -3.67 37.71 10.39
N TYR A 293 -3.61 37.78 11.72
CA TYR A 293 -3.48 36.63 12.62
C TYR A 293 -4.02 36.99 14.00
N ASN A 294 -4.58 36.02 14.75
CA ASN A 294 -5.08 36.33 16.09
C ASN A 294 -3.94 36.82 17.02
N GLY A 295 -4.23 37.84 17.83
CA GLY A 295 -3.38 38.37 18.90
C GLY A 295 -3.28 37.48 20.13
N TYR A 296 -4.21 36.55 20.36
CA TYR A 296 -4.16 35.57 21.45
C TYR A 296 -4.12 34.12 20.94
N GLU A 297 -3.77 33.17 21.83
CA GLU A 297 -3.70 31.73 21.49
C GLU A 297 -5.08 31.04 21.49
N TYR A 298 -6.13 31.76 21.90
CA TYR A 298 -7.51 31.30 21.93
C TYR A 298 -8.39 32.38 21.30
N ASP A 299 -9.25 31.96 20.38
CA ASP A 299 -10.34 32.76 19.83
C ASP A 299 -11.68 32.11 20.21
N PRO A 300 -12.74 32.85 20.57
CA PRO A 300 -14.03 32.27 20.97
C PRO A 300 -14.91 31.73 19.83
N VAL A 301 -14.57 31.96 18.56
CA VAL A 301 -15.19 31.35 17.38
C VAL A 301 -14.40 30.11 16.94
N TYR A 302 -13.08 30.11 17.10
CA TYR A 302 -12.20 28.94 17.02
C TYR A 302 -11.94 28.34 18.42
N ASP A 303 -13.00 27.93 19.12
CA ASP A 303 -12.89 27.38 20.48
C ASP A 303 -12.41 25.91 20.52
N ASP A 304 -12.64 25.17 19.43
CA ASP A 304 -12.21 23.78 19.20
C ASP A 304 -11.06 23.64 18.17
N TYR A 305 -10.53 24.75 17.64
CA TYR A 305 -9.42 24.81 16.68
C TYR A 305 -8.41 25.88 17.09
N PRO A 306 -7.11 25.77 16.75
CA PRO A 306 -6.20 26.92 16.85
C PRO A 306 -6.65 28.04 15.89
N PRO A 307 -6.53 29.32 16.27
CA PRO A 307 -6.91 30.42 15.39
C PRO A 307 -6.00 30.47 14.14
N PRO A 308 -6.57 30.68 12.94
CA PRO A 308 -5.79 30.71 11.70
C PRO A 308 -5.08 32.06 11.49
N ALA A 309 -4.39 32.15 10.35
CA ALA A 309 -3.87 33.39 9.77
C ALA A 309 -4.33 33.48 8.31
N ILE A 310 -4.61 34.69 7.85
CA ILE A 310 -5.04 34.99 6.47
C ILE A 310 -4.05 35.98 5.84
N GLY A 311 -3.84 35.93 4.53
CA GLY A 311 -3.05 36.93 3.82
C GLY A 311 -3.43 37.12 2.35
N PHE A 312 -3.00 38.26 1.82
CA PHE A 312 -3.22 38.70 0.44
C PHE A 312 -1.87 39.06 -0.18
N ASP A 313 -1.42 38.24 -1.11
CA ASP A 313 -0.15 38.39 -1.83
C ASP A 313 -0.34 39.01 -3.22
N LEU A 314 0.53 39.95 -3.61
CA LEU A 314 0.57 40.56 -4.95
C LEU A 314 1.52 39.81 -5.90
N LEU A 315 1.09 38.62 -6.32
CA LEU A 315 1.71 37.81 -7.38
C LEU A 315 2.03 38.61 -8.66
N LYS A 316 1.14 39.54 -9.05
CA LYS A 316 1.35 40.42 -10.21
C LYS A 316 0.70 41.78 -10.00
N GLY A 317 1.51 42.83 -9.90
CA GLY A 317 1.04 44.22 -9.92
C GLY A 317 0.95 44.85 -11.32
N PRO A 318 0.68 46.17 -11.39
CA PRO A 318 0.57 46.92 -12.64
C PRO A 318 1.85 46.86 -13.47
N THR A 319 1.70 46.81 -14.79
CA THR A 319 2.81 46.77 -15.74
C THR A 319 3.12 48.18 -16.27
N ILE A 320 4.35 48.63 -16.06
CA ILE A 320 4.86 49.94 -16.52
C ILE A 320 5.75 49.81 -17.76
N GLN A 321 6.19 50.96 -18.28
CA GLN A 321 7.00 51.04 -19.50
C GLN A 321 8.24 50.13 -19.44
N GLY A 322 8.39 49.25 -20.43
CA GLY A 322 9.46 48.26 -20.49
C GLY A 322 9.07 46.87 -19.98
N ASN A 323 7.78 46.60 -19.78
CA ASN A 323 7.23 45.35 -19.23
C ASN A 323 7.71 45.05 -17.80
N GLN A 324 8.09 46.09 -17.03
CA GLN A 324 8.35 45.94 -15.61
C GLN A 324 7.03 45.84 -14.85
N ILE A 325 6.86 44.77 -14.07
CA ILE A 325 5.77 44.60 -13.11
C ILE A 325 6.14 45.37 -11.83
N LEU A 326 5.19 46.11 -11.27
CA LEU A 326 5.38 46.78 -9.98
C LEU A 326 5.07 45.81 -8.81
N PRO A 327 5.94 45.74 -7.78
CA PRO A 327 5.68 45.01 -6.55
C PRO A 327 4.71 45.77 -5.64
N MET A 328 4.52 45.32 -4.39
CA MET A 328 3.92 46.15 -3.35
C MET A 328 4.79 47.39 -3.11
N THR A 329 4.20 48.58 -3.17
CA THR A 329 4.90 49.86 -2.97
C THR A 329 4.53 50.56 -1.67
N ALA A 330 3.38 50.21 -1.11
CA ALA A 330 2.93 50.66 0.20
C ALA A 330 2.05 49.60 0.89
N ALA A 331 2.08 49.60 2.22
CA ALA A 331 1.17 48.83 3.06
C ALA A 331 0.65 49.74 4.19
N TYR A 332 -0.64 49.66 4.47
CA TYR A 332 -1.33 50.49 5.45
C TYR A 332 -2.35 49.69 6.26
N TYR A 333 -2.73 50.21 7.42
CA TYR A 333 -3.73 49.60 8.29
C TYR A 333 -4.60 50.64 9.00
N PHE A 334 -5.72 50.17 9.52
CA PHE A 334 -6.68 50.92 10.31
C PHE A 334 -6.89 50.21 11.66
N THR A 335 -7.20 50.97 12.70
CA THR A 335 -7.56 50.43 14.01
C THR A 335 -8.50 51.37 14.74
N GLN A 336 -9.51 50.81 15.40
CA GLN A 336 -10.47 51.55 16.22
C GLN A 336 -9.79 52.34 17.37
N ASN A 337 -8.56 51.97 17.74
CA ASN A 337 -7.82 52.51 18.88
C ASN A 337 -6.88 53.71 18.55
N HIS A 338 -6.75 54.13 17.29
CA HIS A 338 -5.84 55.22 16.88
C HIS A 338 -6.60 56.44 16.31
N PRO A 339 -6.30 57.69 16.75
CA PRO A 339 -7.05 58.89 16.31
C PRO A 339 -6.90 59.22 14.81
N GLU A 340 -5.76 58.89 14.20
CA GLU A 340 -5.44 59.21 12.79
C GLU A 340 -5.55 58.03 11.82
N LEU A 341 -5.70 56.79 12.31
CA LEU A 341 -5.77 55.56 11.50
C LEU A 341 -7.19 54.97 11.56
N THR A 342 -8.16 55.85 11.34
CA THR A 342 -9.60 55.57 11.35
C THR A 342 -10.13 55.39 9.93
N ASP A 343 -11.22 54.63 9.79
CA ASP A 343 -11.93 54.43 8.54
C ASP A 343 -12.21 55.76 7.80
N PRO A 344 -11.92 55.82 6.48
CA PRO A 344 -12.26 56.99 5.67
C PRO A 344 -13.77 57.18 5.59
N VAL A 345 -14.21 58.44 5.66
CA VAL A 345 -15.63 58.78 5.77
C VAL A 345 -16.35 58.49 4.45
N GLN A 346 -17.22 57.49 4.46
CA GLN A 346 -18.00 57.07 3.29
C GLN A 346 -18.91 58.20 2.79
N GLY A 347 -18.92 58.41 1.47
CA GLY A 347 -19.73 59.44 0.80
C GLY A 347 -19.33 60.89 1.09
N SER A 348 -18.15 61.14 1.69
CA SER A 348 -17.65 62.48 2.00
C SER A 348 -16.54 62.89 1.04
N TYR A 349 -16.72 63.99 0.31
CA TYR A 349 -15.67 64.64 -0.49
C TYR A 349 -15.22 65.96 0.16
N PRO A 350 -13.91 66.26 0.25
CA PRO A 350 -12.77 65.46 -0.23
C PRO A 350 -12.31 64.37 0.75
N GLU A 351 -12.87 64.32 1.95
CA GLU A 351 -12.30 63.57 3.09
C GLU A 351 -12.13 62.05 2.85
N GLY A 352 -13.11 61.36 2.26
CA GLY A 352 -13.03 59.92 2.02
C GLY A 352 -11.97 59.57 0.97
N ALA A 353 -12.06 60.18 -0.20
CA ALA A 353 -11.16 59.91 -1.32
C ALA A 353 -9.71 60.35 -1.06
N VAL A 354 -9.49 61.53 -0.45
CA VAL A 354 -8.13 61.98 -0.09
C VAL A 354 -7.48 61.02 0.91
N ARG A 355 -8.21 60.56 1.93
CA ARG A 355 -7.66 59.60 2.91
C ARG A 355 -7.23 58.29 2.25
N PHE A 356 -8.08 57.70 1.41
CA PHE A 356 -7.73 56.46 0.69
C PHE A 356 -6.56 56.66 -0.28
N TYR A 357 -6.53 57.77 -1.01
CA TYR A 357 -5.43 58.06 -1.93
C TYR A 357 -4.09 58.24 -1.17
N ASN A 358 -4.09 58.97 -0.06
CA ASN A 358 -2.93 59.08 0.84
C ASN A 358 -2.45 57.69 1.33
N PHE A 359 -3.37 56.80 1.74
CA PHE A 359 -3.01 55.45 2.16
C PHE A 359 -2.36 54.63 1.02
N MET A 360 -2.89 54.71 -0.21
CA MET A 360 -2.27 54.07 -1.38
C MET A 360 -0.85 54.58 -1.69
N GLN A 361 -0.54 55.82 -1.29
CA GLN A 361 0.80 56.41 -1.39
C GLN A 361 1.73 56.04 -0.24
N GLY A 362 1.27 55.27 0.77
CA GLY A 362 2.03 54.96 1.97
C GLY A 362 2.11 56.14 2.95
N LEU A 363 1.07 56.97 3.02
CA LEU A 363 0.94 58.11 3.92
C LEU A 363 -0.22 57.90 4.90
N ILE A 364 -0.17 58.59 6.04
CA ILE A 364 -1.24 58.61 7.03
C ILE A 364 -2.46 59.29 6.40
N GLY A 365 -3.56 58.54 6.24
CA GLY A 365 -4.74 58.99 5.49
C GLY A 365 -5.26 60.37 5.91
N LEU A 366 -5.38 60.62 7.22
CA LEU A 366 -5.92 61.87 7.77
C LEU A 366 -5.04 63.10 7.52
N THR A 367 -3.71 62.96 7.57
CA THR A 367 -2.78 64.09 7.61
C THR A 367 -1.98 64.26 6.31
N GLY A 368 -1.79 63.19 5.53
CA GLY A 368 -0.89 63.17 4.38
C GLY A 368 0.60 63.12 4.75
N GLU A 369 0.93 62.98 6.04
CA GLU A 369 2.31 62.81 6.51
C GLU A 369 2.76 61.35 6.35
N PRO A 370 4.06 61.08 6.16
CA PRO A 370 4.57 59.71 6.03
C PRO A 370 4.48 58.96 7.37
N PHE A 371 4.25 57.64 7.30
CA PHE A 371 4.41 56.80 8.48
C PHE A 371 5.86 56.83 8.97
N ILE A 372 6.06 56.88 10.29
CA ILE A 372 7.38 56.75 10.90
C ILE A 372 7.49 55.36 11.50
N ASN A 373 8.45 54.56 11.03
CA ASN A 373 8.72 53.26 11.63
C ASN A 373 9.27 53.48 13.05
N PRO A 374 8.62 52.98 14.12
CA PRO A 374 8.98 53.27 15.51
C PRO A 374 10.34 52.66 15.91
N THR A 375 10.76 51.59 15.23
CA THR A 375 11.98 50.84 15.51
C THR A 375 13.21 51.49 14.88
N THR A 376 13.07 52.14 13.72
CA THR A 376 14.18 52.84 13.02
C THR A 376 14.14 54.36 13.17
N GLY A 377 12.98 54.94 13.50
CA GLY A 377 12.77 56.39 13.54
C GLY A 377 12.74 57.07 12.16
N LEU A 378 12.63 56.30 11.08
CA LEU A 378 12.66 56.80 9.69
C LEU A 378 11.27 56.73 9.02
N PRO A 379 10.99 57.60 8.05
CA PRO A 379 9.83 57.48 7.17
C PRO A 379 9.79 56.12 6.44
N THR A 380 8.59 55.54 6.30
CA THR A 380 8.31 54.28 5.58
C THR A 380 6.98 54.40 4.84
N SER A 381 6.83 53.69 3.71
CA SER A 381 5.54 53.45 3.05
C SER A 381 4.89 52.12 3.48
N TYR A 382 5.58 51.32 4.30
CA TYR A 382 5.13 50.01 4.76
C TYR A 382 4.93 50.02 6.28
N THR A 383 3.67 50.02 6.72
CA THR A 383 3.32 49.84 8.13
C THR A 383 3.46 48.38 8.56
N LEU A 384 3.79 48.15 9.83
CA LEU A 384 3.73 46.82 10.45
C LEU A 384 4.57 45.74 9.72
N SER A 385 5.78 46.13 9.31
CA SER A 385 6.75 45.32 8.54
C SER A 385 7.74 44.53 9.40
N GLY A 386 7.42 44.29 10.68
CA GLY A 386 8.17 43.43 11.59
C GLY A 386 7.76 41.96 11.51
N ASN A 387 8.52 41.09 12.17
CA ASN A 387 8.31 39.64 12.16
C ASN A 387 7.70 39.16 13.49
N PRO A 388 6.42 38.73 13.51
CA PRO A 388 5.75 38.16 14.68
C PRO A 388 6.44 36.94 15.31
N LEU A 389 7.24 36.17 14.56
CA LEU A 389 7.92 34.96 15.06
C LEU A 389 9.13 35.29 15.93
N THR A 390 9.92 36.30 15.53
CA THR A 390 11.11 36.73 16.27
C THR A 390 10.82 37.86 17.25
N GLY A 391 9.71 38.60 17.05
CA GLY A 391 9.39 39.81 17.80
C GLY A 391 10.21 41.04 17.37
N GLU A 392 10.89 40.98 16.23
CA GLU A 392 11.74 42.06 15.72
C GLU A 392 11.02 42.97 14.71
N GLY A 393 11.50 44.20 14.56
CA GLY A 393 10.94 45.18 13.61
C GLY A 393 9.77 45.98 14.17
N TRP A 394 8.81 46.35 13.32
CA TRP A 394 7.57 47.02 13.71
C TRP A 394 6.41 46.03 13.62
N ILE A 395 6.02 45.44 14.74
CA ILE A 395 4.85 44.54 14.83
C ILE A 395 3.64 45.28 15.41
N ASP A 396 2.45 44.73 15.20
CA ASP A 396 1.20 45.27 15.76
C ASP A 396 1.09 44.99 17.28
N GLY A 397 0.26 45.77 17.97
CA GLY A 397 -0.09 45.59 19.38
C GLY A 397 0.53 46.58 20.38
N ASP A 398 1.62 47.29 20.05
CA ASP A 398 2.18 48.36 20.88
C ASP A 398 1.97 49.74 20.22
N PRO A 399 1.29 50.72 20.86
CA PRO A 399 0.65 50.68 22.19
C PRO A 399 -0.83 50.25 22.21
N TYR A 400 -1.40 49.81 21.07
CA TYR A 400 -2.86 49.77 20.89
C TYR A 400 -3.57 48.46 21.25
N GLY A 401 -2.83 47.40 21.60
CA GLY A 401 -3.36 46.05 21.80
C GLY A 401 -3.97 45.45 20.52
N PRO A 402 -4.40 44.17 20.56
CA PRO A 402 -5.14 43.58 19.45
C PRO A 402 -6.57 44.16 19.34
N GLY A 403 -7.25 43.84 18.23
CA GLY A 403 -8.67 44.13 17.98
C GLY A 403 -8.94 44.81 16.64
N ASP A 404 -10.22 45.04 16.35
CA ASP A 404 -10.79 45.49 15.07
C ASP A 404 -9.81 46.19 14.11
N ARG A 405 -9.31 45.44 13.10
CA ARG A 405 -8.31 45.87 12.12
C ARG A 405 -8.88 45.90 10.71
N ARG A 406 -8.37 46.82 9.89
CA ARG A 406 -8.40 46.68 8.43
C ARG A 406 -7.00 46.85 7.89
N VAL A 407 -6.70 46.24 6.75
CA VAL A 407 -5.36 46.25 6.15
C VAL A 407 -5.45 46.45 4.63
N GLY A 408 -4.44 47.09 4.05
CA GLY A 408 -4.38 47.36 2.63
C GLY A 408 -2.96 47.30 2.06
N LEU A 409 -2.87 46.67 0.89
CA LEU A 409 -1.67 46.54 0.08
C LEU A 409 -1.85 47.42 -1.15
N ALA A 410 -0.89 48.28 -1.49
CA ALA A 410 -0.98 49.15 -2.66
C ALA A 410 0.24 49.04 -3.58
N SER A 411 0.00 49.23 -4.88
CA SER A 411 1.04 49.24 -5.92
C SER A 411 0.86 50.43 -6.86
N GLY A 412 1.90 51.26 -6.98
CA GLY A 412 1.95 52.46 -7.81
C GLY A 412 3.08 53.43 -7.38
N PRO A 413 3.18 54.62 -8.01
CA PRO A 413 2.32 55.12 -9.06
C PRO A 413 2.64 54.51 -10.42
N PHE A 414 1.63 54.38 -11.28
CA PHE A 414 1.79 54.14 -12.71
C PHE A 414 0.95 55.13 -13.54
N THR A 415 1.14 55.14 -14.86
CA THR A 415 0.32 55.92 -15.79
C THR A 415 -0.53 54.97 -16.63
N MET A 416 -1.85 55.11 -16.56
CA MET A 416 -2.80 54.30 -17.35
C MET A 416 -3.34 55.14 -18.52
N ALA A 417 -2.88 54.85 -19.73
CA ALA A 417 -3.31 55.58 -20.93
C ALA A 417 -4.78 55.29 -21.31
N VAL A 418 -5.37 56.12 -22.17
CA VAL A 418 -6.71 55.84 -22.72
C VAL A 418 -6.66 54.57 -23.58
N GLY A 419 -7.54 53.61 -23.29
CA GLY A 419 -7.57 52.29 -23.90
C GLY A 419 -6.55 51.30 -23.32
N ASP A 420 -5.72 51.71 -22.35
CA ASP A 420 -4.76 50.83 -21.69
C ASP A 420 -5.45 49.78 -20.83
N THR A 421 -4.77 48.65 -20.63
CA THR A 421 -5.26 47.50 -19.87
C THR A 421 -4.21 47.06 -18.86
N GLN A 422 -4.60 46.96 -17.59
CA GLN A 422 -3.74 46.53 -16.50
C GLN A 422 -4.29 45.24 -15.90
N GLU A 423 -3.42 44.25 -15.73
CA GLU A 423 -3.75 42.96 -15.11
C GLU A 423 -3.07 42.84 -13.76
N ILE A 424 -3.87 42.64 -12.73
CA ILE A 424 -3.45 42.45 -11.35
C ILE A 424 -3.80 41.01 -10.98
N VAL A 425 -2.90 40.30 -10.30
CA VAL A 425 -3.20 38.99 -9.69
C VAL A 425 -2.85 39.06 -8.22
N ILE A 426 -3.81 38.65 -7.38
CA ILE A 426 -3.67 38.46 -5.94
C ILE A 426 -3.89 36.98 -5.62
N ALA A 427 -3.12 36.40 -4.70
CA ALA A 427 -3.52 35.18 -3.99
C ALA A 427 -4.09 35.56 -2.62
N GLU A 428 -5.23 34.98 -2.26
CA GLU A 428 -5.79 35.05 -0.91
C GLU A 428 -5.64 33.69 -0.25
N ILE A 429 -4.87 33.68 0.84
CA ILE A 429 -4.29 32.48 1.43
C ILE A 429 -4.77 32.37 2.87
N ALA A 430 -5.19 31.18 3.28
CA ALA A 430 -5.52 30.85 4.64
C ALA A 430 -4.57 29.75 5.17
N ALA A 431 -4.22 29.83 6.45
CA ALA A 431 -3.38 28.85 7.09
C ALA A 431 -3.83 28.60 8.53
N ILE A 432 -3.81 27.35 8.96
CA ILE A 432 -4.03 26.96 10.35
C ILE A 432 -2.81 26.18 10.85
N GLY A 433 -2.29 26.57 12.01
CA GLY A 433 -1.20 25.87 12.70
C GLY A 433 -1.69 25.30 14.02
N PHE A 434 -0.76 24.86 14.88
CA PHE A 434 -1.11 24.43 16.24
C PHE A 434 -1.26 25.59 17.24
N ASN A 435 -0.86 26.80 16.84
CA ASN A 435 -1.01 28.05 17.56
C ASN A 435 -0.98 29.21 16.56
N ARG A 436 -1.31 30.43 17.00
CA ARG A 436 -1.49 31.60 16.12
C ARG A 436 -0.22 31.97 15.34
N LEU A 437 0.95 31.77 15.93
CA LEU A 437 2.25 32.09 15.32
C LEU A 437 2.68 31.02 14.31
N GLN A 438 2.31 29.76 14.54
CA GLN A 438 2.51 28.71 13.54
C GLN A 438 1.56 28.88 12.36
N ALA A 439 0.32 29.32 12.57
CA ALA A 439 -0.58 29.68 11.49
C ALA A 439 0.05 30.76 10.58
N TYR A 440 0.61 31.81 11.17
CA TYR A 440 1.41 32.82 10.44
C TYR A 440 2.64 32.23 9.73
N ARG A 441 3.37 31.29 10.34
CA ARG A 441 4.52 30.62 9.68
C ARG A 441 4.08 29.81 8.45
N ILE A 442 2.99 29.06 8.55
CA ILE A 442 2.44 28.25 7.45
C ILE A 442 1.90 29.16 6.34
N LEU A 443 1.28 30.29 6.68
CA LEU A 443 0.83 31.29 5.71
C LEU A 443 1.96 31.72 4.76
N LYS A 444 3.14 32.05 5.32
CA LYS A 444 4.33 32.44 4.54
C LYS A 444 4.93 31.30 3.71
N TYR A 445 4.76 30.06 4.16
CA TYR A 445 5.19 28.89 3.41
C TYR A 445 4.31 28.66 2.17
N TYR A 446 2.99 28.75 2.35
CA TYR A 446 2.02 28.64 1.26
C TYR A 446 2.15 29.79 0.26
N ASP A 447 2.35 31.02 0.74
CA ASP A 447 2.69 32.20 -0.06
C ASP A 447 3.89 31.95 -1.00
N ALA A 448 5.02 31.50 -0.46
CA ALA A 448 6.23 31.23 -1.24
C ALA A 448 6.02 30.17 -2.34
N LEU A 449 5.35 29.07 -1.99
CA LEU A 449 4.98 28.02 -2.96
C LEU A 449 4.00 28.56 -4.01
N THR A 450 3.13 29.51 -3.65
CA THR A 450 2.18 30.15 -4.57
C THR A 450 2.89 31.06 -5.55
N GLN A 451 3.83 31.90 -5.10
CA GLN A 451 4.62 32.75 -5.97
C GLN A 451 5.50 31.93 -6.93
N GLU A 452 6.15 30.86 -6.45
CA GLU A 452 6.96 29.99 -7.31
C GLU A 452 6.09 29.22 -8.33
N ALA A 453 4.94 28.67 -7.91
CA ALA A 453 3.99 28.04 -8.83
C ALA A 453 3.40 29.03 -9.86
N PHE A 454 3.21 30.30 -9.46
CA PHE A 454 2.74 31.37 -10.33
C PHE A 454 3.79 31.77 -11.38
N ASP A 455 5.05 31.93 -10.96
CA ASP A 455 6.17 32.29 -11.84
C ASP A 455 6.50 31.17 -12.84
N ASN A 456 6.34 29.90 -12.42
CA ASN A 456 6.38 28.73 -13.30
C ASN A 456 5.09 28.55 -14.15
N GLY A 457 4.16 29.50 -14.06
CA GLY A 457 3.15 29.80 -15.07
C GLY A 457 1.72 29.38 -14.77
N LEU A 458 1.44 28.69 -13.66
CA LEU A 458 0.17 28.01 -13.29
C LEU A 458 -0.42 27.01 -14.31
N GLN A 459 -0.13 27.12 -15.61
CA GLN A 459 -0.76 26.30 -16.65
C GLN A 459 -0.19 24.86 -16.70
N ASN A 460 0.94 24.62 -16.04
CA ASN A 460 1.50 23.29 -15.78
C ASN A 460 0.97 22.68 -14.46
N ILE A 461 -0.23 23.05 -13.97
CA ILE A 461 -0.84 22.39 -12.79
C ILE A 461 -1.20 20.92 -13.02
N ALA A 462 -1.14 20.44 -14.27
CA ALA A 462 -1.03 19.00 -14.56
C ALA A 462 0.23 18.32 -13.98
N ASN A 463 1.22 19.10 -13.51
CA ASN A 463 2.42 18.66 -12.81
C ASN A 463 2.38 19.13 -11.33
N MET A 464 1.22 19.46 -10.76
CA MET A 464 1.07 19.61 -9.32
C MET A 464 0.98 18.24 -8.64
N PRO A 465 1.41 18.13 -7.37
CA PRO A 465 1.30 16.88 -6.65
C PRO A 465 -0.18 16.54 -6.46
N PRO A 466 -0.63 15.34 -6.85
CA PRO A 466 -1.91 14.83 -6.40
C PRO A 466 -1.83 14.50 -4.91
N ARG A 467 -3.01 14.40 -4.26
CA ARG A 467 -3.11 13.98 -2.86
C ARG A 467 -2.46 12.61 -2.67
N THR A 468 -1.36 12.56 -1.91
CA THR A 468 -0.77 11.28 -1.51
C THR A 468 -1.68 10.62 -0.46
N GLU A 469 -2.05 9.36 -0.69
CA GLU A 469 -2.90 8.60 0.24
C GLU A 469 -2.20 8.35 1.57
N VAL A 470 -2.99 8.29 2.66
CA VAL A 470 -2.48 8.09 4.02
C VAL A 470 -2.33 6.59 4.28
N PRO A 471 -1.18 6.10 4.75
CA PRO A 471 -1.00 4.68 5.08
C PRO A 471 -1.86 4.25 6.27
N GLU A 472 -2.67 3.20 6.12
CA GLU A 472 -3.45 2.63 7.22
C GLU A 472 -2.54 1.92 8.23
N ALA A 473 -2.12 2.66 9.26
CA ALA A 473 -1.15 2.21 10.26
C ALA A 473 -1.82 1.90 11.61
N VAL A 474 -1.57 0.70 12.14
CA VAL A 474 -2.11 0.22 13.42
C VAL A 474 -1.01 -0.20 14.40
N VAL A 475 -1.38 -0.32 15.68
CA VAL A 475 -0.51 -0.83 16.75
C VAL A 475 -0.80 -2.31 16.95
N THR A 476 0.19 -3.19 16.68
CA THR A 476 0.00 -4.67 16.75
C THR A 476 0.86 -5.33 17.83
N GLY A 477 1.34 -4.57 18.80
CA GLY A 477 2.17 -5.11 19.87
C GLY A 477 2.71 -4.00 20.77
N THR A 478 2.65 -4.22 22.09
CA THR A 478 2.88 -3.16 23.09
C THR A 478 3.73 -3.61 24.29
N SER A 479 4.07 -4.90 24.39
CA SER A 479 4.90 -5.48 25.46
C SER A 479 6.38 -5.33 25.12
N TRP A 480 7.15 -4.64 25.97
CA TRP A 480 8.57 -4.28 25.81
C TRP A 480 8.95 -3.41 24.59
N LYS A 481 8.08 -3.31 23.58
CA LYS A 481 8.13 -2.40 22.43
C LYS A 481 6.71 -2.11 21.94
N ILE A 482 6.52 -0.93 21.35
CA ILE A 482 5.39 -0.60 20.47
C ILE A 482 5.78 -1.03 19.04
N LYS A 483 4.94 -1.84 18.39
CA LYS A 483 5.02 -2.21 16.96
C LYS A 483 3.96 -1.42 16.21
N LEU A 484 4.39 -0.49 15.36
CA LEU A 484 3.56 0.14 14.32
C LEU A 484 3.60 -0.76 13.08
N ASN A 485 2.46 -0.99 12.43
CA ASN A 485 2.36 -1.80 11.22
C ASN A 485 1.37 -1.14 10.25
N TRP A 486 1.81 -0.87 9.02
CA TRP A 486 1.02 -0.32 7.92
C TRP A 486 1.07 -1.23 6.68
N GLY A 487 1.42 -2.50 6.88
CA GLY A 487 1.47 -3.54 5.84
C GLY A 487 0.31 -4.52 5.87
N LEU A 488 -0.68 -4.32 6.76
CA LEU A 488 -1.80 -5.26 6.94
C LEU A 488 -2.89 -5.10 5.89
N ASP A 489 -3.26 -3.87 5.53
CA ASP A 489 -4.15 -3.65 4.38
C ASP A 489 -3.34 -3.67 3.09
N THR A 490 -3.39 -4.82 2.41
CA THR A 490 -2.73 -5.01 1.11
C THR A 490 -3.32 -4.12 0.01
N ALA A 491 -4.57 -3.66 0.12
CA ALA A 491 -5.18 -2.77 -0.85
C ALA A 491 -4.62 -1.33 -0.71
N SER A 492 -4.60 -0.76 0.50
CA SER A 492 -3.95 0.52 0.81
C SER A 492 -2.45 0.51 0.46
N VAL A 493 -1.73 -0.58 0.78
CA VAL A 493 -0.33 -0.74 0.37
C VAL A 493 -0.18 -0.70 -1.16
N GLN A 494 -1.04 -1.42 -1.89
CA GLN A 494 -0.97 -1.45 -3.36
C GLN A 494 -1.36 -0.11 -4.01
N SER A 495 -2.33 0.63 -3.48
CA SER A 495 -2.69 1.95 -4.02
C SER A 495 -1.60 2.98 -3.79
N ILE A 496 -0.97 2.96 -2.62
CA ILE A 496 0.14 3.84 -2.25
C ILE A 496 1.42 3.50 -3.02
N GLU A 497 1.89 2.25 -3.00
CA GLU A 497 3.22 1.92 -3.54
C GLU A 497 3.28 1.91 -5.08
N ASN A 498 2.14 1.65 -5.75
CA ASN A 498 2.01 1.76 -7.20
C ASN A 498 1.61 3.17 -7.66
N PHE A 499 1.54 4.15 -6.76
CA PHE A 499 1.11 5.51 -7.10
C PHE A 499 2.07 6.15 -8.12
N ASN A 500 1.53 6.48 -9.29
CA ASN A 500 2.19 7.25 -10.33
C ASN A 500 1.15 8.12 -11.04
N GLN A 501 1.11 9.41 -10.71
CA GLN A 501 0.20 10.40 -11.30
C GLN A 501 0.93 11.74 -11.44
N ASN A 502 0.71 12.46 -12.54
CA ASN A 502 1.28 13.79 -12.79
C ASN A 502 2.83 13.86 -12.71
N GLY A 503 3.52 12.72 -12.89
CA GLY A 503 4.97 12.59 -12.71
C GLY A 503 5.43 12.39 -11.26
N TYR A 504 4.51 12.38 -10.29
CA TYR A 504 4.78 12.03 -8.90
C TYR A 504 4.66 10.52 -8.73
N GLU A 505 5.79 9.89 -8.47
CA GLU A 505 5.87 8.47 -8.15
C GLU A 505 6.04 8.28 -6.65
N PHE A 506 5.45 7.22 -6.07
CA PHE A 506 5.75 6.83 -4.69
C PHE A 506 7.26 6.68 -4.48
N GLN A 507 7.81 7.30 -3.44
CA GLN A 507 9.24 7.25 -3.13
C GLN A 507 9.53 6.53 -1.81
N GLY A 508 8.67 6.67 -0.81
CA GLY A 508 8.81 5.95 0.45
C GLY A 508 7.80 6.32 1.53
N TYR A 509 8.03 5.81 2.73
CA TYR A 509 7.32 6.13 3.96
C TYR A 509 8.19 6.95 4.91
N ASN A 510 7.59 7.89 5.64
CA ASN A 510 8.17 8.45 6.86
C ASN A 510 7.38 7.95 8.08
N VAL A 511 8.08 7.75 9.20
CA VAL A 511 7.46 7.45 10.50
C VAL A 511 7.81 8.55 11.49
N TYR A 512 6.81 9.04 12.21
CA TYR A 512 6.92 10.13 13.17
C TYR A 512 6.44 9.71 14.56
N GLN A 513 7.08 10.23 15.60
CA GLN A 513 6.49 10.31 16.95
C GLN A 513 6.04 11.76 17.19
N LEU A 514 4.77 11.93 17.55
CA LEU A 514 4.14 13.22 17.84
C LEU A 514 4.22 13.52 19.35
N ALA A 515 4.37 14.80 19.70
CA ALA A 515 4.40 15.25 21.09
C ALA A 515 3.01 15.30 21.76
N SER A 516 1.92 15.15 21.00
CA SER A 516 0.54 15.33 21.44
C SER A 516 -0.42 14.53 20.54
N PRO A 517 -1.71 14.37 20.89
CA PRO A 517 -2.71 13.71 20.02
C PRO A 517 -3.14 14.56 18.81
N LEU A 518 -2.52 15.71 18.57
CA LEU A 518 -2.78 16.54 17.39
C LEU A 518 -1.76 16.23 16.28
N PRO A 519 -2.18 16.14 15.00
CA PRO A 519 -1.33 15.79 13.85
C PRO A 519 -0.39 16.93 13.42
N ILE A 520 0.54 17.30 14.30
CA ILE A 520 1.41 18.48 14.15
C ILE A 520 2.82 18.03 13.76
N LYS A 521 3.21 18.25 12.51
CA LYS A 521 4.50 17.77 11.94
C LYS A 521 5.72 18.46 12.55
N GLU A 522 5.61 19.74 12.94
CA GLU A 522 6.74 20.56 13.38
C GLU A 522 7.17 20.26 14.82
N ASN A 523 6.29 19.66 15.61
CA ASN A 523 6.58 19.12 16.94
C ASN A 523 6.80 17.60 16.90
N ALA A 524 6.81 17.00 15.71
CA ALA A 524 7.05 15.58 15.51
C ALA A 524 8.54 15.32 15.37
N VAL A 525 9.01 14.22 15.98
CA VAL A 525 10.33 13.68 15.68
C VAL A 525 10.15 12.66 14.56
N ARG A 526 10.79 12.84 13.40
CA ARG A 526 10.88 11.78 12.39
C ARG A 526 11.81 10.70 12.91
N ILE A 527 11.28 9.49 13.13
CA ILE A 527 11.98 8.38 13.80
C ILE A 527 12.51 7.35 12.80
N ALA A 528 11.92 7.27 11.60
CA ALA A 528 12.41 6.47 10.48
C ALA A 528 11.95 7.08 9.14
N THR A 529 12.67 6.74 8.09
CA THR A 529 12.26 6.84 6.69
C THR A 529 12.57 5.49 6.05
N PHE A 530 11.72 5.05 5.13
CA PHE A 530 11.88 3.79 4.39
C PHE A 530 11.51 4.02 2.94
N ASP A 531 12.48 3.92 2.04
CA ASP A 531 12.38 4.44 0.67
C ASP A 531 12.97 3.50 -0.38
N LYS A 532 12.60 3.73 -1.64
CA LYS A 532 13.12 2.98 -2.79
C LYS A 532 14.65 3.05 -2.82
N VAL A 533 15.28 1.92 -3.18
CA VAL A 533 16.74 1.85 -3.35
C VAL A 533 17.11 2.30 -4.76
N ASP A 534 17.03 3.62 -5.00
CA ASP A 534 17.25 4.27 -6.30
C ASP A 534 18.26 5.43 -6.24
N GLY A 535 18.79 5.75 -5.04
CA GLY A 535 19.75 6.83 -4.82
C GLY A 535 19.16 8.22 -4.58
N VAL A 536 17.83 8.38 -4.47
CA VAL A 536 17.19 9.66 -4.09
C VAL A 536 17.25 9.85 -2.56
N THR A 537 18.42 10.26 -2.04
CA THR A 537 18.62 10.46 -0.59
C THR A 537 18.20 11.84 -0.08
N GLU A 538 18.03 12.83 -0.95
CA GLU A 538 17.65 14.20 -0.60
C GLU A 538 16.78 14.78 -1.72
N ILE A 539 15.65 15.41 -1.36
CA ILE A 539 14.80 16.17 -2.27
C ILE A 539 14.86 17.64 -1.86
N GLU A 540 15.44 18.47 -2.74
CA GLU A 540 15.52 19.93 -2.56
C GLU A 540 14.21 20.62 -2.96
N GLY A 541 13.79 21.62 -2.19
CA GLY A 541 12.60 22.43 -2.43
C GLY A 541 12.58 23.67 -1.54
N ILE A 542 11.47 24.42 -1.53
CA ILE A 542 11.26 25.48 -0.55
C ILE A 542 11.01 24.84 0.82
N VAL A 543 11.70 25.34 1.85
CA VAL A 543 11.50 24.99 3.26
C VAL A 543 11.47 26.25 4.12
N MET A 544 10.89 26.18 5.32
CA MET A 544 10.92 27.30 6.26
C MET A 544 12.21 27.29 7.08
N ASP A 545 12.96 28.39 7.03
CA ASP A 545 14.10 28.63 7.92
C ASP A 545 13.59 28.70 9.38
N PRO A 546 14.07 27.82 10.29
CA PRO A 546 13.64 27.80 11.68
C PRO A 546 14.06 29.05 12.48
N GLU A 547 15.12 29.76 12.08
CA GLU A 547 15.57 30.98 12.77
C GLU A 547 14.78 32.22 12.33
N THR A 548 14.68 32.46 11.01
CA THR A 548 14.02 33.67 10.49
C THR A 548 12.52 33.51 10.24
N GLY A 549 12.02 32.28 10.08
CA GLY A 549 10.64 32.06 9.63
C GLY A 549 10.39 32.59 8.22
N LEU A 550 11.40 32.56 7.36
CA LEU A 550 11.29 32.87 5.93
C LEU A 550 11.38 31.59 5.09
N PRO A 551 10.71 31.55 3.94
CA PRO A 551 10.91 30.51 2.93
C PRO A 551 12.32 30.62 2.34
N VAL A 552 13.04 29.50 2.26
CA VAL A 552 14.38 29.37 1.67
C VAL A 552 14.51 28.04 0.95
N ASN A 553 15.40 27.94 -0.05
CA ASN A 553 15.68 26.64 -0.67
C ASN A 553 16.52 25.78 0.28
N GLY A 554 16.10 24.52 0.45
CA GLY A 554 16.76 23.54 1.31
C GLY A 554 16.22 22.14 1.08
N ILE A 555 16.56 21.19 1.96
CA ILE A 555 16.12 19.80 1.83
C ILE A 555 14.71 19.66 2.43
N GLN A 556 13.71 19.50 1.56
CA GLN A 556 12.30 19.32 1.92
C GLN A 556 12.04 17.92 2.50
N GLN A 557 12.62 16.90 1.87
CA GLN A 557 12.48 15.50 2.26
C GLN A 557 13.84 14.80 2.18
N PHE A 558 14.11 13.92 3.14
CA PHE A 558 15.33 13.12 3.20
C PHE A 558 14.96 11.66 2.95
N GLY A 559 15.58 11.04 1.96
CA GLY A 559 15.60 9.60 1.80
C GLY A 559 16.65 8.94 2.69
N SER A 560 16.66 7.61 2.70
CA SER A 560 17.62 6.78 3.40
C SER A 560 18.23 5.67 2.52
N ASP A 561 17.70 5.46 1.31
CA ASP A 561 18.06 4.37 0.39
C ASP A 561 17.97 2.98 1.06
N SER A 562 17.08 2.82 2.05
CA SER A 562 17.06 1.65 2.94
C SER A 562 16.29 0.45 2.41
N GLY A 563 15.44 0.66 1.41
CA GLY A 563 14.36 -0.25 1.05
C GLY A 563 13.06 0.06 1.81
N ILE A 564 11.95 -0.41 1.24
CA ILE A 564 10.61 -0.24 1.79
C ILE A 564 10.37 -1.24 2.92
N GLU A 565 10.05 -0.72 4.11
CA GLU A 565 9.55 -1.46 5.26
C GLU A 565 8.12 -1.04 5.55
N ARG A 566 7.33 -1.95 6.12
CA ARG A 566 5.91 -1.70 6.47
C ARG A 566 5.61 -1.82 7.97
N SER A 567 6.66 -1.85 8.79
CA SER A 567 6.51 -1.85 10.25
C SER A 567 7.70 -1.19 10.95
N LEU A 568 7.48 -0.69 12.17
CA LEU A 568 8.55 -0.16 13.03
C LEU A 568 8.33 -0.60 14.47
N LEU A 569 9.39 -1.12 15.12
CA LEU A 569 9.37 -1.50 16.54
C LEU A 569 10.25 -0.57 17.38
N THR A 570 9.66 0.13 18.35
CA THR A 570 10.38 1.02 19.28
C THR A 570 10.00 0.83 20.74
N ASN A 571 10.92 1.10 21.66
CA ASN A 571 10.63 1.28 23.10
C ASN A 571 11.22 2.59 23.65
N TYR A 572 11.48 3.53 22.75
CA TYR A 572 12.12 4.80 23.01
C TYR A 572 11.14 5.93 22.74
N ASP A 573 11.01 6.83 23.70
CA ASP A 573 10.31 8.10 23.56
C ASP A 573 11.32 9.12 23.00
N TYR A 574 11.28 9.32 21.69
CA TYR A 574 12.14 10.23 20.96
C TYR A 574 11.80 11.70 21.22
N VAL A 575 10.56 12.01 21.61
CA VAL A 575 10.13 13.37 21.99
C VAL A 575 10.74 13.77 23.34
N GLU A 576 10.70 12.88 24.34
CA GLU A 576 11.33 13.13 25.65
C GLU A 576 12.81 12.69 25.72
N ASN A 577 13.34 12.08 24.65
CA ASN A 577 14.69 11.50 24.55
C ASN A 577 15.01 10.54 25.71
N THR A 578 14.11 9.59 25.99
CA THR A 578 14.17 8.65 27.11
C THR A 578 13.52 7.30 26.74
N HIS A 579 13.64 6.28 27.60
CA HIS A 579 12.88 5.03 27.42
C HIS A 579 11.40 5.23 27.73
N MET A 580 10.55 4.50 27.03
CA MET A 580 9.11 4.53 27.26
C MET A 580 8.76 4.04 28.66
N ARG A 581 7.88 4.81 29.30
CA ARG A 581 7.25 4.54 30.59
C ARG A 581 5.96 3.76 30.40
N VAL A 582 5.76 2.74 31.24
CA VAL A 582 4.57 1.88 31.27
C VAL A 582 3.31 2.71 31.51
N GLY A 583 2.24 2.42 30.78
CA GLY A 583 0.93 3.08 30.92
C GLY A 583 0.85 4.53 30.42
N LYS A 584 1.96 5.14 29.99
CA LYS A 584 1.94 6.42 29.27
C LYS A 584 1.42 6.18 27.83
N LYS A 585 0.60 7.11 27.34
CA LYS A 585 0.19 7.23 25.93
C LYS A 585 1.31 7.89 25.11
N TYR A 586 1.53 7.35 23.92
CA TYR A 586 2.40 7.87 22.89
C TYR A 586 1.58 8.05 21.62
N TYR A 587 2.00 8.98 20.78
CA TYR A 587 1.32 9.33 19.55
C TYR A 587 2.31 9.19 18.41
N PHE A 588 1.91 8.51 17.35
CA PHE A 588 2.71 8.29 16.16
C PHE A 588 1.92 8.70 14.92
N ALA A 589 2.62 8.77 13.79
CA ALA A 589 2.00 8.83 12.48
C ALA A 589 2.92 8.15 11.46
N VAL A 590 2.32 7.56 10.43
CA VAL A 590 3.03 7.09 9.24
C VAL A 590 2.50 7.89 8.07
N THR A 591 3.38 8.32 7.18
CA THR A 591 3.02 9.04 5.96
C THR A 591 3.70 8.38 4.77
N ALA A 592 3.05 8.39 3.62
CA ALA A 592 3.70 8.09 2.34
C ALA A 592 4.16 9.40 1.70
N TYR A 593 5.25 9.36 0.95
CA TYR A 593 5.71 10.50 0.16
C TYR A 593 6.07 10.10 -1.27
N THR A 594 5.90 11.06 -2.16
CA THR A 594 6.11 10.94 -3.60
C THR A 594 7.19 11.92 -4.06
N TYR A 595 7.79 11.64 -5.22
CA TYR A 595 8.79 12.50 -5.85
C TYR A 595 8.51 12.65 -7.35
N ASN A 596 8.70 13.86 -7.86
CA ASN A 596 8.63 14.19 -9.27
C ASN A 596 9.98 14.71 -9.75
N PHE A 597 10.53 14.07 -10.76
CA PHE A 597 11.85 14.38 -11.33
C PHE A 597 11.84 15.58 -12.29
N ASP A 598 10.67 16.18 -12.60
CA ASP A 598 10.58 17.43 -13.36
C ASP A 598 11.06 18.61 -12.52
N PRO A 599 12.13 19.33 -12.92
CA PRO A 599 12.64 20.50 -12.19
C PRO A 599 11.69 21.71 -12.20
N LEU A 600 10.54 21.64 -12.90
CA LEU A 600 9.47 22.65 -12.87
C LEU A 600 8.30 22.25 -11.97
N ALA A 601 8.33 21.08 -11.33
CA ALA A 601 7.33 20.65 -10.38
C ALA A 601 7.50 21.37 -9.03
N VAL A 602 6.45 22.05 -8.55
CA VAL A 602 6.50 22.91 -7.36
C VAL A 602 5.29 22.66 -6.45
N PRO A 603 5.45 22.01 -5.28
CA PRO A 603 6.66 21.33 -4.83
C PRO A 603 6.91 20.04 -5.65
N ASN A 604 8.18 19.68 -5.86
CA ASN A 604 8.57 18.42 -6.51
C ASN A 604 8.34 17.17 -5.63
N ASN A 605 7.90 17.36 -4.38
CA ASN A 605 7.55 16.32 -3.43
C ASN A 605 6.18 16.59 -2.80
N SER A 606 5.41 15.52 -2.61
CA SER A 606 4.20 15.52 -1.78
C SER A 606 4.29 14.43 -0.73
N GLU A 607 3.70 14.67 0.42
CA GLU A 607 3.64 13.74 1.53
C GLU A 607 2.22 13.72 2.08
N SER A 608 1.73 12.53 2.43
CA SER A 608 0.37 12.36 2.92
C SER A 608 0.15 13.11 4.23
N LEU A 609 -1.13 13.38 4.55
CA LEU A 609 -1.49 13.93 5.85
C LEU A 609 -1.05 13.00 6.99
N LEU A 610 -0.74 13.59 8.15
CA LEU A 610 -0.47 12.84 9.37
C LEU A 610 -1.80 12.36 9.98
N GLU A 611 -1.97 11.04 10.08
CA GLU A 611 -3.01 10.44 10.91
C GLU A 611 -2.42 9.98 12.25
N VAL A 612 -3.14 10.25 13.35
CA VAL A 612 -2.62 10.07 14.71
C VAL A 612 -2.91 8.67 15.24
N ILE A 613 -1.85 7.88 15.37
CA ILE A 613 -1.87 6.54 15.93
C ILE A 613 -1.59 6.64 17.43
N GLU A 614 -2.59 6.41 18.27
CA GLU A 614 -2.39 6.32 19.73
C GLU A 614 -1.87 4.93 20.12
N ALA A 615 -0.80 4.89 20.91
CA ALA A 615 -0.18 3.66 21.41
C ALA A 615 0.12 3.76 22.92
N VAL A 616 -0.02 2.66 23.65
CA VAL A 616 0.33 2.58 25.08
C VAL A 616 1.42 1.53 25.27
N PHE A 617 2.46 1.87 26.02
CA PHE A 617 3.59 0.96 26.30
C PHE A 617 3.33 0.13 27.56
N TYR A 618 3.64 -1.18 27.53
CA TYR A 618 3.54 -2.08 28.68
C TYR A 618 4.84 -2.89 28.90
N ASP A 619 5.15 -3.26 30.14
CA ASP A 619 6.34 -4.03 30.52
C ASP A 619 6.13 -5.55 30.61
N SER A 620 4.89 -6.00 30.84
CA SER A 620 4.48 -7.36 30.54
C SER A 620 2.97 -7.47 30.46
N LEU A 621 2.48 -8.01 29.34
CA LEU A 621 1.23 -8.76 29.34
C LEU A 621 1.56 -10.14 29.91
N GLY A 622 0.78 -10.64 30.87
CA GLY A 622 0.93 -12.02 31.33
C GLY A 622 0.57 -13.00 30.21
N GLY A 623 1.14 -14.21 30.22
CA GLY A 623 0.92 -15.20 29.15
C GLY A 623 2.12 -15.29 28.23
N ALA A 624 2.11 -14.54 27.12
CA ALA A 624 3.15 -14.56 26.08
C ALA A 624 3.64 -13.17 25.68
N SER A 625 4.78 -13.13 24.99
CA SER A 625 5.41 -11.93 24.41
C SER A 625 5.49 -12.02 22.88
N TYR A 626 5.64 -10.87 22.22
CA TYR A 626 5.90 -10.82 20.79
C TYR A 626 7.12 -11.68 20.39
N GLY A 627 6.93 -12.59 19.44
CA GLY A 627 7.95 -13.51 18.96
C GLY A 627 8.17 -14.77 19.82
N ASP A 628 7.40 -14.98 20.89
CA ASP A 628 7.41 -16.25 21.62
C ASP A 628 6.82 -17.37 20.74
N SER A 629 7.51 -18.50 20.66
CA SER A 629 7.03 -19.67 19.91
C SER A 629 5.98 -20.45 20.71
N ILE A 630 4.85 -20.75 20.08
CA ILE A 630 3.81 -21.63 20.63
C ILE A 630 4.15 -23.08 20.23
N LEU A 631 3.97 -24.01 21.17
CA LEU A 631 4.22 -25.43 20.93
C LEU A 631 3.08 -26.04 20.11
N VAL A 632 3.41 -26.60 18.95
CA VAL A 632 2.47 -27.31 18.07
C VAL A 632 2.70 -28.82 18.19
N THR A 633 1.61 -29.59 18.14
CA THR A 633 1.62 -31.06 18.19
C THR A 633 0.95 -31.63 16.95
N HIS A 634 1.67 -32.45 16.16
CA HIS A 634 1.07 -33.30 15.13
C HIS A 634 0.18 -34.34 15.82
N SER A 635 -1.13 -34.25 15.62
CA SER A 635 -2.14 -34.94 16.44
C SER A 635 -2.75 -36.15 15.73
N GLN A 636 -2.78 -36.13 14.40
CA GLN A 636 -3.31 -37.18 13.54
C GLN A 636 -2.57 -37.21 12.21
N GLY A 637 -2.52 -38.38 11.58
CA GLY A 637 -1.90 -38.62 10.28
C GLY A 637 -0.46 -39.12 10.38
N SER A 638 0.18 -39.28 9.23
CA SER A 638 1.56 -39.78 9.14
C SER A 638 2.42 -38.97 8.19
N GLY A 639 1.98 -37.79 7.73
CA GLY A 639 2.78 -36.90 6.88
C GLY A 639 3.84 -36.14 7.68
N ASP A 640 5.02 -35.90 7.09
CA ASP A 640 6.15 -35.24 7.76
C ASP A 640 6.07 -33.70 7.75
N GLY A 641 4.89 -33.14 7.45
CA GLY A 641 4.65 -31.71 7.45
C GLY A 641 4.94 -31.08 8.82
N LYS A 642 5.29 -29.80 8.84
CA LYS A 642 5.56 -29.06 10.07
C LYS A 642 4.79 -27.75 10.09
N VAL A 643 4.32 -27.42 11.28
CA VAL A 643 3.63 -26.17 11.58
C VAL A 643 4.42 -25.46 12.67
N TYR A 644 4.73 -24.19 12.44
CA TYR A 644 5.38 -23.30 13.40
C TYR A 644 4.44 -22.15 13.72
N VAL A 645 4.11 -21.96 15.00
CA VAL A 645 3.28 -20.85 15.47
C VAL A 645 4.11 -19.93 16.36
N VAL A 646 3.99 -18.62 16.14
CA VAL A 646 4.69 -17.56 16.88
C VAL A 646 3.71 -16.46 17.23
N VAL A 647 3.83 -15.86 18.41
CA VAL A 647 2.95 -14.76 18.83
C VAL A 647 3.28 -13.47 18.07
N ASP A 648 2.32 -12.89 17.34
CA ASP A 648 2.46 -11.60 16.64
C ASP A 648 1.80 -10.44 17.39
N ASP A 649 0.68 -10.68 18.09
CA ASP A 649 0.09 -9.72 19.03
C ASP A 649 -0.43 -10.42 20.29
N PRO A 650 0.31 -10.32 21.43
CA PRO A 650 -0.12 -10.92 22.69
C PRO A 650 -1.45 -10.38 23.25
N THR A 651 -1.97 -9.26 22.75
CA THR A 651 -3.26 -8.69 23.18
C THR A 651 -4.46 -9.31 22.47
N GLN A 652 -4.24 -9.96 21.32
CA GLN A 652 -5.27 -10.58 20.49
C GLN A 652 -5.37 -12.10 20.66
N LEU A 653 -4.38 -12.71 21.34
CA LEU A 653 -4.46 -14.12 21.74
C LEU A 653 -5.73 -14.36 22.57
N THR A 654 -6.45 -15.43 22.29
CA THR A 654 -7.76 -15.74 22.88
C THR A 654 -7.67 -16.60 24.13
N GLY A 655 -6.61 -17.41 24.26
CA GLY A 655 -6.55 -18.54 25.19
C GLY A 655 -7.03 -19.87 24.60
N ASP A 656 -7.46 -19.88 23.34
CA ASP A 656 -8.13 -21.03 22.72
C ASP A 656 -7.20 -22.13 22.21
N ASP A 657 -7.80 -23.31 22.01
CA ASP A 657 -7.24 -24.44 21.28
C ASP A 657 -7.51 -24.29 19.78
N TYR A 658 -6.54 -24.65 18.94
CA TYR A 658 -6.59 -24.55 17.48
C TYR A 658 -6.15 -25.85 16.81
N GLU A 659 -6.63 -26.07 15.57
CA GLU A 659 -6.29 -27.20 14.72
C GLU A 659 -6.01 -26.75 13.28
N VAL A 660 -4.86 -27.14 12.75
CA VAL A 660 -4.47 -26.95 11.35
C VAL A 660 -4.82 -28.19 10.56
N PHE A 661 -5.51 -28.03 9.43
CA PHE A 661 -5.95 -29.13 8.57
C PHE A 661 -5.81 -28.82 7.08
N PHE A 662 -5.70 -29.87 6.26
CA PHE A 662 -5.40 -29.79 4.82
C PHE A 662 -6.56 -30.29 3.97
N ASN A 663 -6.91 -29.56 2.92
CA ASN A 663 -7.96 -29.90 1.96
C ASN A 663 -7.49 -29.65 0.51
N GLN A 664 -8.28 -30.11 -0.46
CA GLN A 664 -8.13 -29.77 -1.87
C GLN A 664 -9.42 -29.12 -2.37
N GLN A 665 -9.32 -27.97 -3.01
CA GLN A 665 -10.47 -27.21 -3.51
C GLN A 665 -10.47 -27.18 -5.05
N GLN A 666 -11.62 -27.51 -5.66
CA GLN A 666 -11.78 -27.41 -7.10
C GLN A 666 -12.21 -25.99 -7.49
N TYR A 667 -11.61 -25.41 -8.52
CA TYR A 667 -12.00 -24.13 -9.11
C TYR A 667 -12.44 -24.33 -10.56
N TYR A 668 -13.31 -23.44 -11.06
CA TYR A 668 -13.64 -23.33 -12.47
C TYR A 668 -13.46 -21.90 -12.97
N ARG A 669 -13.12 -21.74 -14.25
CA ARG A 669 -12.95 -20.42 -14.88
C ARG A 669 -14.29 -19.92 -15.41
N ASN A 670 -14.75 -18.76 -14.94
CA ASN A 670 -16.04 -18.16 -15.29
C ASN A 670 -16.02 -17.47 -16.67
N GLU A 671 -17.14 -16.83 -17.05
CA GLU A 671 -17.32 -16.14 -18.34
C GLU A 671 -16.45 -14.87 -18.51
N PHE A 672 -15.85 -14.36 -17.43
CA PHE A 672 -14.91 -13.23 -17.44
C PHE A 672 -13.44 -13.66 -17.46
N GLY A 673 -13.15 -14.96 -17.28
CA GLY A 673 -11.80 -15.52 -17.23
C GLY A 673 -11.25 -15.73 -15.81
N GLU A 674 -12.05 -15.47 -14.77
CA GLU A 674 -11.66 -15.55 -13.35
C GLU A 674 -11.85 -16.97 -12.80
N TRP A 675 -10.97 -17.41 -11.90
CA TRP A 675 -11.11 -18.69 -11.19
C TRP A 675 -12.03 -18.54 -9.97
N VAL A 676 -13.08 -19.35 -9.88
CA VAL A 676 -14.06 -19.35 -8.77
C VAL A 676 -14.30 -20.76 -8.21
N PRO A 677 -14.59 -20.94 -6.90
CA PRO A 677 -14.79 -22.27 -6.30
C PRO A 677 -15.92 -23.06 -6.95
N GLY A 678 -15.65 -24.34 -7.29
CA GLY A 678 -16.55 -25.26 -7.98
C GLY A 678 -16.91 -26.50 -7.17
N PHE A 679 -18.01 -27.15 -7.57
CA PHE A 679 -18.47 -28.40 -6.94
C PHE A 679 -17.68 -29.62 -7.42
N PRO A 680 -17.27 -30.55 -6.54
CA PRO A 680 -16.49 -31.73 -6.91
C PRO A 680 -17.19 -32.69 -7.89
N GLY A 681 -16.45 -33.13 -8.92
CA GLY A 681 -16.68 -34.43 -9.58
C GLY A 681 -17.55 -34.44 -10.85
N ARG A 682 -16.98 -34.05 -12.00
CA ARG A 682 -17.61 -34.26 -13.32
C ARG A 682 -16.59 -34.79 -14.36
N PRO A 683 -16.78 -36.00 -14.94
CA PRO A 683 -15.87 -36.54 -15.96
C PRO A 683 -16.20 -36.08 -17.39
N SER A 684 -15.15 -35.83 -18.19
CA SER A 684 -15.07 -36.00 -19.65
C SER A 684 -14.67 -37.47 -19.96
N GLY A 685 -14.90 -38.08 -21.13
CA GLY A 685 -15.63 -37.75 -22.37
C GLY A 685 -15.90 -39.07 -23.15
N PRO A 686 -16.42 -39.07 -24.40
CA PRO A 686 -16.81 -40.30 -25.11
C PRO A 686 -15.83 -40.83 -26.20
N ASP A 687 -15.78 -42.16 -26.30
CA ASP A 687 -15.38 -43.07 -27.41
C ASP A 687 -16.09 -42.78 -28.75
N THR A 688 -15.77 -43.36 -29.92
CA THR A 688 -14.71 -44.25 -30.49
C THR A 688 -14.77 -44.00 -32.00
N LEU A 689 -13.72 -44.16 -32.84
CA LEU A 689 -13.94 -44.15 -34.31
C LEU A 689 -13.06 -45.05 -35.19
N THR A 690 -13.67 -46.17 -35.63
CA THR A 690 -13.84 -46.33 -37.09
C THR A 690 -14.96 -45.39 -37.56
N GLY A 691 -14.77 -44.48 -38.53
CA GLY A 691 -13.52 -44.02 -39.13
C GLY A 691 -13.10 -42.68 -38.53
N SER A 692 -11.84 -42.61 -38.10
CA SER A 692 -11.24 -41.79 -37.03
C SER A 692 -11.72 -40.36 -36.79
N SER A 693 -11.90 -39.99 -35.49
CA SER A 693 -12.41 -38.68 -35.06
C SER A 693 -11.34 -37.80 -34.46
N ILE A 694 -11.62 -36.50 -34.52
CA ILE A 694 -11.06 -35.53 -33.60
C ILE A 694 -12.20 -35.04 -32.72
N SER A 695 -12.28 -35.60 -31.51
CA SER A 695 -13.22 -35.14 -30.48
C SER A 695 -12.77 -33.77 -29.99
N MET A 696 -13.67 -32.80 -29.93
CA MET A 696 -13.35 -31.43 -29.55
C MET A 696 -14.23 -30.92 -28.42
N ALA A 697 -13.62 -30.32 -27.41
CA ALA A 697 -14.30 -29.61 -26.33
C ALA A 697 -13.75 -28.18 -26.26
N ALA A 698 -14.63 -27.18 -26.33
CA ALA A 698 -14.24 -25.78 -26.12
C ALA A 698 -14.43 -25.36 -24.67
N THR A 699 -13.47 -24.64 -24.13
CA THR A 699 -13.57 -23.86 -22.89
C THR A 699 -13.27 -22.39 -23.17
N TYR A 700 -13.67 -21.49 -22.27
CA TYR A 700 -13.27 -20.07 -22.38
C TYR A 700 -11.75 -19.94 -22.35
N GLY A 701 -11.18 -19.23 -23.33
CA GLY A 701 -9.74 -19.05 -23.46
C GLY A 701 -9.15 -18.06 -22.46
N PRO A 702 -7.80 -17.92 -22.42
CA PRO A 702 -7.11 -17.02 -21.49
C PRO A 702 -7.27 -15.52 -21.83
N VAL A 703 -7.80 -15.18 -23.01
CA VAL A 703 -8.09 -13.81 -23.43
C VAL A 703 -9.61 -13.63 -23.58
N ALA A 704 -10.15 -12.52 -23.05
CA ALA A 704 -11.57 -12.22 -23.13
C ALA A 704 -12.11 -12.30 -24.58
N GLY A 705 -13.16 -13.10 -24.80
CA GLY A 705 -13.74 -13.34 -26.12
C GLY A 705 -13.07 -14.41 -26.98
N SER A 706 -12.09 -15.15 -26.46
CA SER A 706 -11.48 -16.32 -27.12
C SER A 706 -12.05 -17.66 -26.63
N LEU A 707 -11.91 -18.72 -27.44
CA LEU A 707 -12.08 -20.10 -27.00
C LEU A 707 -10.74 -20.84 -27.06
N GLU A 708 -10.48 -21.66 -26.06
CA GLU A 708 -9.49 -22.73 -26.12
C GLU A 708 -10.22 -24.04 -26.45
N ILE A 709 -9.82 -24.71 -27.53
CA ILE A 709 -10.40 -25.96 -28.00
C ILE A 709 -9.39 -27.08 -27.71
N SER A 710 -9.77 -27.99 -26.82
CA SER A 710 -9.04 -29.24 -26.58
C SER A 710 -9.48 -30.28 -27.60
N CYS A 711 -8.53 -30.84 -28.33
CA CYS A 711 -8.71 -31.84 -29.37
C CYS A 711 -8.09 -33.17 -28.90
N LEU A 712 -8.81 -34.27 -29.09
CA LEU A 712 -8.34 -35.63 -28.88
C LEU A 712 -8.44 -36.41 -30.20
N LEU A 713 -7.32 -36.97 -30.68
CA LEU A 713 -7.32 -37.88 -31.82
C LEU A 713 -7.73 -39.29 -31.41
N ASP A 714 -8.75 -39.81 -32.07
CA ASP A 714 -9.21 -41.19 -31.96
C ASP A 714 -8.98 -41.89 -33.30
N LEU A 715 -7.84 -42.57 -33.41
CA LEU A 715 -7.36 -43.24 -34.62
C LEU A 715 -7.72 -44.74 -34.59
N VAL A 716 -8.41 -45.24 -35.61
CA VAL A 716 -8.68 -46.67 -35.81
C VAL A 716 -8.44 -47.02 -37.27
N SER A 717 -7.23 -47.53 -37.52
CA SER A 717 -6.86 -48.20 -38.77
C SER A 717 -7.22 -49.70 -38.68
N PRO A 718 -7.92 -50.29 -39.67
CA PRO A 718 -8.16 -51.73 -39.73
C PRO A 718 -6.90 -52.60 -39.93
N ASP A 719 -5.77 -51.99 -40.29
CA ASP A 719 -4.47 -52.62 -40.54
C ASP A 719 -3.33 -52.15 -39.59
N ASN A 720 -3.65 -51.33 -38.57
CA ASN A 720 -2.73 -50.70 -37.61
C ASN A 720 -1.70 -49.71 -38.20
N ASN A 721 -2.00 -49.03 -39.31
CA ASN A 721 -1.16 -47.97 -39.87
C ASN A 721 -1.26 -46.67 -39.06
N TRP A 722 -0.28 -45.77 -39.23
CA TRP A 722 -0.19 -44.49 -38.55
C TRP A 722 -0.62 -43.35 -39.49
N ALA A 723 -0.93 -42.17 -38.95
CA ALA A 723 -1.26 -40.99 -39.78
C ALA A 723 -0.04 -40.08 -39.94
N ASP A 724 0.22 -39.63 -41.18
CA ASP A 724 1.34 -38.73 -41.51
C ASP A 724 1.08 -37.30 -41.04
N GLY A 725 -0.18 -36.86 -41.07
CA GLY A 725 -0.57 -35.48 -40.75
C GLY A 725 -2.07 -35.30 -40.50
N ILE A 726 -2.42 -34.14 -39.94
CA ILE A 726 -3.80 -33.72 -39.66
C ILE A 726 -3.96 -32.27 -40.11
N THR A 727 -5.05 -31.96 -40.78
CA THR A 727 -5.48 -30.57 -41.05
C THR A 727 -6.83 -30.31 -40.37
N LEU A 728 -6.92 -29.22 -39.59
CA LEU A 728 -8.17 -28.66 -39.08
C LEU A 728 -8.50 -27.38 -39.84
N THR A 729 -9.77 -27.13 -40.16
CA THR A 729 -10.24 -25.88 -40.79
C THR A 729 -11.42 -25.32 -40.03
N PHE A 730 -11.24 -24.11 -39.50
CA PHE A 730 -12.26 -23.35 -38.76
C PHE A 730 -13.13 -22.51 -39.71
N PRO A 731 -14.29 -22.00 -39.27
CA PRO A 731 -15.16 -21.17 -40.12
C PRO A 731 -14.48 -19.91 -40.66
N VAL A 732 -14.92 -19.46 -41.83
CA VAL A 732 -14.39 -18.26 -42.48
C VAL A 732 -14.65 -17.02 -41.61
N GLY A 733 -13.57 -16.37 -41.17
CA GLY A 733 -13.61 -15.22 -40.25
C GLY A 733 -13.04 -15.51 -38.86
N THR A 734 -12.85 -16.79 -38.50
CA THR A 734 -12.12 -17.19 -37.30
C THR A 734 -10.61 -17.10 -37.53
N THR A 735 -9.90 -16.50 -36.58
CA THR A 735 -8.43 -16.47 -36.51
C THR A 735 -7.97 -17.49 -35.48
N ILE A 736 -6.98 -18.33 -35.82
CA ILE A 736 -6.26 -19.13 -34.85
C ILE A 736 -5.26 -18.21 -34.16
N ILE A 737 -5.42 -18.02 -32.85
CA ILE A 737 -4.52 -17.20 -32.01
C ILE A 737 -3.21 -17.97 -31.79
N GLU A 738 -3.35 -19.23 -31.39
CA GLU A 738 -2.25 -20.09 -30.97
C GLU A 738 -2.64 -21.56 -31.12
N ALA A 739 -1.65 -22.42 -31.40
CA ALA A 739 -1.76 -23.86 -31.25
C ALA A 739 -0.46 -24.36 -30.62
N ILE A 740 -0.56 -25.02 -29.47
CA ILE A 740 0.61 -25.36 -28.65
C ILE A 740 1.32 -26.59 -29.24
N PRO A 741 2.64 -26.55 -29.47
CA PRO A 741 3.41 -27.72 -29.87
C PRO A 741 3.37 -28.85 -28.82
N PHE A 742 3.28 -30.10 -29.28
CA PHE A 742 3.06 -31.26 -28.40
C PHE A 742 3.84 -32.50 -28.85
N ASN A 743 4.04 -33.45 -27.94
CA ASN A 743 4.63 -34.74 -28.27
C ASN A 743 3.53 -35.67 -28.82
N ALA A 744 3.72 -36.18 -30.04
CA ALA A 744 3.03 -37.36 -30.54
C ALA A 744 3.92 -38.59 -30.35
N ASN A 745 3.33 -39.80 -30.39
CA ASN A 745 4.05 -41.04 -30.08
C ASN A 745 5.25 -41.33 -30.99
N ASN A 746 5.34 -40.72 -32.18
CA ASN A 746 6.49 -40.83 -33.09
C ASN A 746 7.11 -39.47 -33.48
N GLY A 747 7.02 -38.45 -32.61
CA GLY A 747 7.78 -37.20 -32.77
C GLY A 747 7.17 -35.96 -32.12
N TYR A 748 7.95 -34.86 -32.09
CA TYR A 748 7.45 -33.56 -31.64
C TYR A 748 6.74 -32.83 -32.77
N ILE A 749 5.48 -32.46 -32.55
CA ILE A 749 4.62 -31.79 -33.52
C ILE A 749 4.70 -30.28 -33.31
N VAL A 750 5.18 -29.57 -34.33
CA VAL A 750 5.11 -28.11 -34.42
C VAL A 750 3.94 -27.73 -35.34
N PRO A 751 2.87 -27.11 -34.83
CA PRO A 751 1.72 -26.73 -35.65
C PRO A 751 2.04 -25.61 -36.65
N GLU A 752 1.53 -25.73 -37.87
CA GLU A 752 1.61 -24.69 -38.90
C GLU A 752 0.22 -24.05 -39.09
N ILE A 753 0.12 -22.75 -38.79
CA ILE A 753 -1.10 -21.96 -38.96
C ILE A 753 -1.11 -21.30 -40.35
N VAL A 754 -2.14 -21.60 -41.15
CA VAL A 754 -2.35 -21.02 -42.49
C VAL A 754 -3.75 -20.41 -42.56
N GLY A 755 -3.88 -19.17 -42.07
CA GLY A 755 -5.17 -18.46 -42.02
C GLY A 755 -6.12 -19.07 -40.97
N ASN A 756 -7.27 -19.57 -41.42
CA ASN A 756 -8.25 -20.30 -40.60
C ASN A 756 -8.02 -21.82 -40.58
N THR A 757 -6.87 -22.29 -41.10
CA THR A 757 -6.49 -23.70 -41.17
C THR A 757 -5.26 -23.97 -40.30
N LEU A 758 -5.28 -25.08 -39.56
CA LEU A 758 -4.16 -25.59 -38.76
C LEU A 758 -3.67 -26.91 -39.37
N ASN A 759 -2.38 -27.00 -39.67
CA ASN A 759 -1.72 -28.22 -40.13
C ASN A 759 -0.81 -28.77 -39.04
N LEU A 760 -0.87 -30.09 -38.84
CA LEU A 760 -0.07 -30.85 -37.87
C LEU A 760 0.62 -32.00 -38.62
N GLY A 761 1.92 -32.16 -38.45
CA GLY A 761 2.67 -33.19 -39.19
C GLY A 761 2.74 -32.93 -40.72
N ILE A 762 2.73 -33.99 -41.51
CA ILE A 762 2.98 -33.96 -42.96
C ILE A 762 1.66 -33.96 -43.73
N VAL A 763 1.16 -32.78 -44.08
CA VAL A 763 -0.14 -32.59 -44.79
C VAL A 763 -0.01 -32.38 -46.31
N ASN A 764 1.19 -32.05 -46.80
CA ASN A 764 1.47 -31.73 -48.21
C ASN A 764 2.75 -32.42 -48.74
N GLY A 765 3.23 -33.45 -48.05
CA GLY A 765 4.44 -34.21 -48.42
C GLY A 765 4.14 -35.52 -49.18
N PRO A 766 5.17 -36.21 -49.69
CA PRO A 766 5.04 -37.61 -50.08
C PRO A 766 4.77 -38.47 -48.83
N PRO A 767 3.94 -39.52 -48.91
CA PRO A 767 3.64 -40.36 -47.75
C PRO A 767 4.89 -40.99 -47.15
N THR A 768 4.99 -41.04 -45.83
CA THR A 768 6.15 -41.58 -45.12
C THR A 768 5.83 -42.95 -44.54
N GLY A 769 6.74 -43.92 -44.65
CA GLY A 769 6.45 -45.30 -44.26
C GLY A 769 6.33 -45.55 -42.74
N ASN A 770 6.30 -44.50 -41.91
CA ASN A 770 6.08 -44.50 -40.47
C ASN A 770 5.46 -43.14 -40.10
N GLY A 771 4.12 -43.03 -40.03
CA GLY A 771 3.43 -41.79 -39.67
C GLY A 771 3.80 -41.22 -38.28
N ALA A 772 3.31 -40.01 -37.96
CA ALA A 772 3.61 -39.33 -36.70
C ALA A 772 2.57 -39.59 -35.59
N PHE A 773 1.32 -39.88 -35.96
CA PHE A 773 0.19 -40.02 -35.04
C PHE A 773 -0.34 -41.46 -35.00
N THR A 774 -0.72 -41.90 -33.81
CA THR A 774 -1.03 -43.31 -33.50
C THR A 774 -2.38 -43.53 -32.82
N GLY A 775 -3.02 -42.47 -32.33
CA GLY A 775 -4.26 -42.49 -31.57
C GLY A 775 -4.02 -42.20 -30.08
N GLY A 776 -4.89 -41.39 -29.48
CA GLY A 776 -4.80 -40.94 -28.09
C GLY A 776 -4.02 -39.64 -27.88
N GLU A 777 -3.46 -39.05 -28.93
CA GLU A 777 -2.77 -37.75 -28.82
C GLU A 777 -3.77 -36.60 -28.56
N GLU A 778 -3.46 -35.76 -27.57
CA GLU A 778 -4.22 -34.55 -27.22
C GLU A 778 -3.45 -33.27 -27.55
N TRP A 779 -4.14 -32.23 -28.00
CA TRP A 779 -3.58 -30.89 -28.19
C TRP A 779 -4.63 -29.79 -28.02
N LYS A 780 -4.16 -28.54 -27.94
CA LYS A 780 -5.00 -27.36 -27.72
C LYS A 780 -4.82 -26.32 -28.82
N VAL A 781 -5.93 -25.69 -29.22
CA VAL A 781 -5.98 -24.63 -30.23
C VAL A 781 -6.85 -23.47 -29.72
N SER A 782 -6.29 -22.27 -29.65
CA SER A 782 -7.00 -21.06 -29.22
C SER A 782 -7.47 -20.25 -30.43
N ILE A 783 -8.73 -19.80 -30.43
CA ILE A 783 -9.36 -19.10 -31.57
C ILE A 783 -10.14 -17.85 -31.15
N MET A 784 -10.22 -16.87 -32.07
CA MET A 784 -11.17 -15.74 -31.98
C MET A 784 -11.45 -15.08 -33.35
N PRO A 785 -12.59 -14.40 -33.54
CA PRO A 785 -13.81 -14.54 -32.75
C PRO A 785 -14.45 -15.91 -33.00
N TYR A 786 -15.38 -16.29 -32.13
CA TYR A 786 -16.16 -17.53 -32.25
C TYR A 786 -17.66 -17.22 -32.28
N GLN A 787 -18.42 -18.13 -32.87
CA GLN A 787 -19.88 -18.14 -32.82
C GLN A 787 -20.34 -19.60 -32.74
N LEU A 788 -21.26 -19.91 -31.82
CA LEU A 788 -21.83 -21.25 -31.69
C LEU A 788 -23.11 -21.42 -32.54
N PRO A 789 -23.36 -22.61 -33.12
CA PRO A 789 -22.46 -23.77 -33.13
C PRO A 789 -21.23 -23.54 -34.02
N LEU A 790 -20.07 -23.96 -33.54
CA LEU A 790 -18.80 -23.84 -34.25
C LEU A 790 -18.49 -25.19 -34.92
N THR A 791 -18.56 -25.23 -36.25
CA THR A 791 -18.16 -26.40 -37.03
C THR A 791 -16.67 -26.31 -37.40
N VAL A 792 -15.89 -27.32 -37.03
CA VAL A 792 -14.49 -27.47 -37.42
C VAL A 792 -14.38 -28.68 -38.34
N GLU A 793 -14.00 -28.45 -39.60
CA GLU A 793 -13.74 -29.52 -40.57
C GLU A 793 -12.33 -30.09 -40.33
N TRP A 794 -12.13 -31.38 -40.58
CA TRP A 794 -10.82 -32.01 -40.42
C TRP A 794 -10.52 -33.09 -41.47
N ILE A 795 -9.22 -33.26 -41.73
CA ILE A 795 -8.64 -34.26 -42.62
C ILE A 795 -7.51 -34.96 -41.85
N ILE A 796 -7.52 -36.29 -41.80
CA ILE A 796 -6.43 -37.11 -41.30
C ILE A 796 -5.78 -37.80 -42.51
N TYR A 797 -4.49 -37.59 -42.70
CA TYR A 797 -3.71 -38.04 -43.85
C TYR A 797 -3.13 -39.42 -43.60
N ASP A 798 -3.48 -40.36 -44.47
CA ASP A 798 -3.06 -41.76 -44.45
C ASP A 798 -1.63 -41.92 -44.98
N ASP A 799 -0.80 -42.69 -44.27
CA ASP A 799 0.61 -42.96 -44.60
C ASP A 799 0.79 -43.84 -45.87
N GLY A 800 -0.30 -44.44 -46.35
CA GLY A 800 -0.35 -45.17 -47.62
C GLY A 800 0.47 -46.47 -47.63
N TYR A 801 0.91 -46.96 -46.48
CA TYR A 801 1.83 -48.09 -46.34
C TYR A 801 1.34 -49.38 -47.01
N SER A 802 0.03 -49.64 -47.02
CA SER A 802 -0.58 -50.82 -47.65
C SER A 802 -0.90 -50.67 -49.16
N GLY A 803 -0.50 -49.56 -49.79
CA GLY A 803 -0.48 -49.41 -51.25
C GLY A 803 -1.71 -48.74 -51.89
N GLY A 804 -2.54 -48.05 -51.09
CA GLY A 804 -3.62 -47.20 -51.59
C GLY A 804 -4.02 -46.15 -50.56
N THR A 805 -3.76 -44.87 -50.86
CA THR A 805 -4.00 -43.74 -49.96
C THR A 805 -5.50 -43.45 -49.80
N VAL A 806 -6.04 -43.51 -48.59
CA VAL A 806 -7.43 -43.12 -48.26
C VAL A 806 -7.47 -42.27 -47.00
N ASN A 807 -7.36 -40.95 -47.17
CA ASN A 807 -7.51 -39.99 -46.08
C ASN A 807 -8.90 -40.08 -45.44
N ALA A 808 -8.96 -39.99 -44.10
CA ALA A 808 -10.23 -39.78 -43.40
C ALA A 808 -10.58 -38.28 -43.43
N VAL A 809 -11.85 -37.97 -43.64
CA VAL A 809 -12.38 -36.60 -43.63
C VAL A 809 -13.66 -36.54 -42.81
N GLY A 810 -13.85 -35.47 -42.06
CA GLY A 810 -15.02 -35.28 -41.23
C GLY A 810 -15.14 -33.86 -40.69
N TYR A 811 -16.03 -33.68 -39.74
CA TYR A 811 -16.19 -32.42 -39.01
C TYR A 811 -16.64 -32.69 -37.59
N THR A 812 -16.36 -31.74 -36.69
CA THR A 812 -16.79 -31.75 -35.30
C THR A 812 -17.55 -30.46 -35.02
N GLU A 813 -18.75 -30.57 -34.43
CA GLU A 813 -19.62 -29.41 -34.14
C GLU A 813 -19.64 -29.14 -32.63
N ILE A 814 -19.07 -28.01 -32.23
CA ILE A 814 -19.09 -27.54 -30.85
C ILE A 814 -20.36 -26.71 -30.66
N THR A 815 -21.26 -27.16 -29.80
CA THR A 815 -22.60 -26.55 -29.59
C THR A 815 -22.72 -25.79 -28.27
N SER A 816 -21.77 -25.96 -27.34
CA SER A 816 -21.68 -25.26 -26.05
C SER A 816 -20.23 -25.09 -25.62
N VAL A 817 -19.95 -24.05 -24.83
CA VAL A 817 -18.65 -23.86 -24.15
C VAL A 817 -18.71 -24.50 -22.76
N GLY A 818 -17.67 -25.24 -22.39
CA GLY A 818 -17.45 -25.73 -21.03
C GLY A 818 -16.61 -24.77 -20.18
N TYR A 819 -16.48 -25.06 -18.90
CA TYR A 819 -15.60 -24.30 -18.00
C TYR A 819 -14.26 -25.04 -17.86
N ALA A 820 -13.14 -24.32 -17.92
CA ALA A 820 -11.85 -24.87 -17.52
C ALA A 820 -11.86 -25.08 -16.00
N THR A 821 -11.20 -26.13 -15.49
CA THR A 821 -11.13 -26.41 -14.04
C THR A 821 -9.70 -26.67 -13.57
N LYS A 822 -9.37 -26.23 -12.36
CA LYS A 822 -8.14 -26.59 -11.63
C LYS A 822 -8.49 -27.16 -10.26
N ILE A 823 -7.55 -27.84 -9.62
CA ILE A 823 -7.62 -28.26 -8.22
C ILE A 823 -6.42 -27.64 -7.52
N GLU A 824 -6.63 -27.05 -6.36
CA GLU A 824 -5.59 -26.46 -5.53
C GLU A 824 -5.55 -27.13 -4.16
N ASP A 825 -4.34 -27.37 -3.69
CA ASP A 825 -3.99 -27.85 -2.36
C ASP A 825 -3.93 -26.66 -1.40
N HIS A 826 -4.59 -26.75 -0.24
CA HIS A 826 -4.62 -25.68 0.78
C HIS A 826 -4.44 -26.24 2.20
N TRP A 827 -4.08 -25.33 3.11
CA TRP A 827 -4.16 -25.54 4.56
C TRP A 827 -5.05 -24.48 5.22
N ASN A 828 -5.54 -24.79 6.41
CA ASN A 828 -6.57 -24.01 7.11
C ASN A 828 -6.32 -24.07 8.61
N VAL A 829 -6.88 -23.14 9.39
CA VAL A 829 -6.85 -23.15 10.85
C VAL A 829 -8.27 -23.00 11.40
N LEU A 830 -8.70 -23.99 12.19
CA LEU A 830 -9.94 -24.00 12.95
C LEU A 830 -9.66 -23.62 14.41
N ASN A 831 -10.35 -22.62 14.96
CA ASN A 831 -10.42 -22.41 16.40
C ASN A 831 -11.36 -23.49 16.98
N LEU A 832 -10.82 -24.42 17.77
CA LEU A 832 -11.56 -25.53 18.34
C LEU A 832 -12.50 -25.09 19.47
N THR A 833 -12.22 -23.96 20.16
CA THR A 833 -13.12 -23.43 21.19
C THR A 833 -14.37 -22.81 20.57
N THR A 834 -14.21 -21.94 19.57
CA THR A 834 -15.34 -21.21 18.95
C THR A 834 -16.04 -22.00 17.85
N GLN A 835 -15.32 -22.92 17.20
CA GLN A 835 -15.69 -23.64 15.97
C GLN A 835 -15.66 -22.76 14.71
N ASP A 836 -14.96 -21.62 14.74
CA ASP A 836 -14.77 -20.73 13.59
C ASP A 836 -13.45 -21.04 12.86
N THR A 837 -13.47 -21.04 11.52
CA THR A 837 -12.25 -21.12 10.71
C THR A 837 -11.60 -19.74 10.65
N VAL A 838 -10.42 -19.58 11.25
CA VAL A 838 -9.72 -18.29 11.39
C VAL A 838 -8.72 -18.02 10.26
N LEU A 839 -8.33 -19.07 9.53
CA LEU A 839 -7.62 -19.00 8.25
C LEU A 839 -8.18 -20.09 7.33
N GLU A 840 -8.67 -19.72 6.15
CA GLU A 840 -9.32 -20.63 5.18
C GLU A 840 -8.58 -20.57 3.83
N ASP A 841 -8.53 -21.70 3.12
CA ASP A 841 -7.95 -21.87 1.78
C ASP A 841 -6.53 -21.26 1.59
N GLN A 842 -5.65 -21.38 2.59
CA GLN A 842 -4.31 -20.79 2.55
C GLN A 842 -3.38 -21.54 1.58
N THR A 843 -2.70 -20.79 0.73
CA THR A 843 -1.74 -21.25 -0.29
C THR A 843 -0.27 -20.97 0.09
N VAL A 844 -0.04 -20.26 1.20
CA VAL A 844 1.29 -19.77 1.60
C VAL A 844 2.06 -20.82 2.40
N ILE A 845 3.28 -21.14 1.96
CA ILE A 845 4.17 -22.13 2.56
C ILE A 845 5.51 -21.45 2.84
N MET A 846 5.97 -21.45 4.09
CA MET A 846 7.21 -20.79 4.53
C MET A 846 7.35 -19.33 4.04
N GLY A 847 6.22 -18.59 3.98
CA GLY A 847 6.14 -17.20 3.52
C GLY A 847 6.04 -16.98 2.00
N TYR A 848 6.04 -18.04 1.18
CA TYR A 848 5.88 -17.97 -0.28
C TYR A 848 4.54 -18.56 -0.72
N ASP A 849 3.88 -17.97 -1.72
CA ASP A 849 2.71 -18.57 -2.34
C ASP A 849 3.08 -19.80 -3.20
N LEU A 850 2.37 -20.91 -3.02
CA LEU A 850 2.64 -22.19 -3.71
C LEU A 850 2.54 -22.11 -5.24
N TYR A 851 1.72 -21.21 -5.80
CA TYR A 851 1.39 -21.19 -7.22
C TYR A 851 2.05 -20.04 -7.98
N THR A 852 2.29 -18.89 -7.34
CA THR A 852 3.04 -17.76 -7.95
C THR A 852 4.54 -17.83 -7.66
N GLY A 853 4.94 -18.43 -6.53
CA GLY A 853 6.31 -18.40 -6.03
C GLY A 853 6.75 -17.05 -5.46
N GLU A 854 5.82 -16.10 -5.29
CA GLU A 854 6.11 -14.78 -4.71
C GLU A 854 6.19 -14.84 -3.19
N TYR A 855 7.05 -14.01 -2.59
CA TYR A 855 7.14 -13.87 -1.14
C TYR A 855 6.06 -12.90 -0.63
N VAL A 856 5.11 -13.43 0.13
CA VAL A 856 3.95 -12.68 0.67
C VAL A 856 3.97 -12.59 2.20
N GLY A 857 4.82 -13.36 2.87
CA GLY A 857 4.92 -13.42 4.33
C GLY A 857 3.93 -14.40 4.96
N ASP A 858 4.21 -14.79 6.21
CA ASP A 858 3.41 -15.79 6.93
C ASP A 858 2.03 -15.22 7.37
N PRO A 859 0.92 -15.95 7.18
CA PRO A 859 -0.41 -15.53 7.65
C PRO A 859 -0.50 -15.32 9.17
N VAL A 860 -1.36 -14.37 9.57
CA VAL A 860 -1.62 -13.98 10.97
C VAL A 860 -3.12 -14.08 11.26
N ALA A 861 -3.48 -14.70 12.38
CA ALA A 861 -4.84 -14.75 12.90
C ALA A 861 -4.83 -14.72 14.44
N GLU A 862 -5.83 -14.10 15.07
CA GLU A 862 -6.08 -14.11 16.52
C GLU A 862 -4.81 -13.96 17.39
N GLY A 863 -3.93 -13.00 17.03
CA GLY A 863 -2.70 -12.69 17.76
C GLY A 863 -1.49 -13.61 17.51
N PHE A 864 -1.60 -14.64 16.66
CA PHE A 864 -0.49 -15.50 16.27
C PHE A 864 -0.23 -15.51 14.76
N LYS A 865 1.02 -15.75 14.40
CA LYS A 865 1.53 -15.94 13.04
C LYS A 865 1.88 -17.40 12.85
N ILE A 866 1.55 -17.96 11.69
CA ILE A 866 1.70 -19.38 11.40
C ILE A 866 2.49 -19.60 10.10
N SER A 867 3.55 -20.38 10.18
CA SER A 867 4.37 -20.81 9.04
C SER A 867 4.24 -22.31 8.90
N VAL A 868 3.87 -22.77 7.69
CA VAL A 868 3.70 -24.19 7.39
C VAL A 868 4.78 -24.63 6.39
N ASP A 869 5.38 -25.79 6.65
CA ASP A 869 6.34 -26.51 5.79
C ASP A 869 5.66 -27.84 5.41
N VAL A 870 5.10 -27.90 4.20
CA VAL A 870 4.31 -29.06 3.72
C VAL A 870 5.07 -29.84 2.65
N ASN A 871 5.07 -31.15 2.81
CA ASN A 871 5.60 -32.08 1.83
C ASN A 871 4.45 -32.62 0.97
N TYR A 872 3.77 -31.79 0.17
CA TYR A 872 2.64 -32.29 -0.65
C TYR A 872 3.08 -33.27 -1.74
N GLU A 873 4.33 -33.19 -2.21
CA GLU A 873 4.84 -34.10 -3.23
C GLU A 873 5.06 -35.53 -2.71
N LYS A 874 4.71 -36.52 -3.54
CA LYS A 874 5.04 -37.93 -3.25
C LYS A 874 6.56 -38.11 -3.14
N PRO A 875 7.05 -38.93 -2.18
CA PRO A 875 8.47 -39.12 -1.97
C PRO A 875 9.17 -39.66 -3.21
N LYS A 876 10.33 -39.07 -3.49
CA LYS A 876 11.12 -39.36 -4.69
C LYS A 876 12.24 -40.37 -4.43
N THR A 877 12.61 -40.62 -3.16
CA THR A 877 13.74 -41.46 -2.71
C THR A 877 13.64 -41.71 -1.17
N MET A 878 14.60 -42.43 -0.56
CA MET A 878 14.79 -42.50 0.89
C MET A 878 15.00 -41.10 1.50
N GLY A 879 14.58 -40.90 2.76
CA GLY A 879 14.76 -39.63 3.48
C GLY A 879 16.15 -39.52 4.10
N SER A 880 16.42 -40.31 5.13
CA SER A 880 17.70 -40.33 5.85
C SER A 880 18.16 -41.77 6.12
N VAL A 881 19.48 -41.95 6.27
CA VAL A 881 20.07 -43.24 6.68
C VAL A 881 21.00 -43.01 7.85
N LEU A 882 20.68 -43.62 9.00
CA LEU A 882 21.47 -43.54 10.22
C LEU A 882 22.15 -44.88 10.50
N VAL A 883 23.43 -44.85 10.85
CA VAL A 883 24.19 -46.00 11.36
C VAL A 883 24.53 -45.75 12.81
N ASN A 884 24.04 -46.59 13.72
CA ASN A 884 24.20 -46.43 15.18
C ASN A 884 23.80 -45.04 15.69
N GLY A 885 22.75 -44.45 15.11
CA GLY A 885 22.28 -43.09 15.43
C GLY A 885 23.12 -41.95 14.84
N THR A 886 24.10 -42.24 13.99
CA THR A 886 24.87 -41.24 13.22
C THR A 886 24.38 -41.23 11.78
N GLU A 887 23.89 -40.09 11.31
CA GLU A 887 23.40 -39.91 9.94
C GLU A 887 24.56 -39.97 8.91
N LEU A 888 24.31 -40.63 7.79
CA LEU A 888 25.22 -40.73 6.65
C LEU A 888 25.03 -39.55 5.68
N SER A 889 26.10 -39.10 5.03
CA SER A 889 26.05 -37.98 4.08
C SER A 889 25.42 -38.40 2.75
N TYR A 890 24.32 -37.77 2.35
CA TYR A 890 23.63 -38.01 1.08
C TYR A 890 24.36 -37.35 -0.11
N SER A 891 24.30 -38.00 -1.28
CA SER A 891 24.86 -37.54 -2.55
C SER A 891 23.84 -37.67 -3.68
N GLU A 892 23.11 -36.59 -3.96
CA GLU A 892 22.07 -36.51 -5.01
C GLU A 892 22.53 -37.08 -6.36
N GLY A 893 23.74 -36.70 -6.82
CA GLY A 893 24.24 -37.11 -8.13
C GLY A 893 24.53 -38.62 -8.30
N ASN A 894 24.48 -39.41 -7.21
CA ASN A 894 24.63 -40.86 -7.26
C ASN A 894 23.52 -41.62 -6.52
N PHE A 895 22.65 -40.94 -5.75
CA PHE A 895 21.67 -41.51 -4.81
C PHE A 895 22.31 -42.37 -3.70
N TRP A 896 23.42 -41.89 -3.11
CA TRP A 896 24.20 -42.65 -2.11
C TRP A 896 24.27 -41.94 -0.76
N TRP A 897 24.07 -42.69 0.33
CA TRP A 897 24.36 -42.30 1.71
C TRP A 897 25.70 -42.88 2.11
N THR A 898 26.68 -42.01 2.35
CA THR A 898 28.08 -42.37 2.55
C THR A 898 28.60 -41.92 3.91
N GLY A 899 29.39 -42.77 4.57
CA GLY A 899 30.22 -42.46 5.72
C GLY A 899 31.53 -43.25 5.68
N ASP A 900 32.39 -43.07 6.68
CA ASP A 900 33.79 -43.56 6.65
C ASP A 900 33.98 -45.05 6.31
N ASN A 901 33.04 -45.92 6.70
CA ASN A 901 33.07 -47.37 6.44
C ASN A 901 31.73 -47.95 5.95
N PHE A 902 30.81 -47.09 5.51
CA PHE A 902 29.45 -47.47 5.12
C PHE A 902 29.04 -46.71 3.86
N THR A 903 28.58 -47.42 2.84
CA THR A 903 27.77 -46.84 1.75
C THR A 903 26.49 -47.65 1.61
N VAL A 904 25.37 -46.99 1.88
CA VAL A 904 24.03 -47.48 1.58
C VAL A 904 23.52 -46.67 0.40
N CYS A 905 22.88 -47.32 -0.55
CA CYS A 905 22.28 -46.66 -1.70
C CYS A 905 20.99 -47.38 -2.05
N ASP A 906 19.96 -46.62 -2.41
CA ASP A 906 18.90 -47.15 -3.24
C ASP A 906 19.43 -47.22 -4.70
N PHE A 907 18.94 -48.20 -5.46
CA PHE A 907 19.27 -48.32 -6.88
C PHE A 907 18.06 -48.81 -7.66
N THR A 908 17.60 -48.01 -8.62
CA THR A 908 16.44 -48.30 -9.49
C THR A 908 16.86 -48.90 -10.83
N MET A 909 17.98 -49.63 -10.92
CA MET A 909 18.67 -49.78 -12.21
C MET A 909 18.56 -51.15 -12.89
N PHE A 910 17.77 -51.20 -13.98
CA PHE A 910 18.17 -51.78 -15.28
C PHE A 910 17.38 -51.16 -16.47
N GLY A 911 17.46 -49.83 -16.64
CA GLY A 911 17.22 -49.15 -17.93
C GLY A 911 15.93 -48.31 -18.05
N TYR A 912 16.07 -46.98 -17.87
CA TYR A 912 15.03 -45.93 -17.92
C TYR A 912 13.97 -46.03 -16.80
N GLU A 913 13.47 -44.95 -16.18
CA GLU A 913 13.90 -43.54 -16.12
C GLU A 913 13.78 -43.06 -14.65
N ASP A 914 14.42 -41.94 -14.30
CA ASP A 914 14.26 -41.04 -13.13
C ASP A 914 13.95 -41.50 -11.67
N GLY A 915 13.70 -42.78 -11.37
CA GLY A 915 13.84 -43.35 -10.03
C GLY A 915 12.68 -43.11 -9.04
N TYR A 916 11.54 -42.60 -9.51
CA TYR A 916 10.38 -42.32 -8.68
C TYR A 916 9.61 -43.58 -8.21
N ALA A 917 8.76 -43.43 -7.20
CA ALA A 917 7.90 -44.50 -6.70
C ALA A 917 6.96 -45.12 -7.78
N ALA A 918 6.66 -44.38 -8.85
CA ALA A 918 5.91 -44.87 -10.00
C ALA A 918 6.71 -45.84 -10.91
N THR A 919 8.05 -45.88 -10.76
CA THR A 919 8.98 -46.65 -11.59
C THR A 919 9.68 -47.77 -10.81
N SER A 920 9.14 -48.20 -9.67
CA SER A 920 9.72 -49.25 -8.83
C SER A 920 9.90 -50.56 -9.62
N LEU A 921 11.16 -50.96 -9.84
CA LEU A 921 11.51 -52.04 -10.76
C LEU A 921 11.13 -53.44 -10.27
N PRO A 922 10.94 -54.41 -11.20
CA PRO A 922 10.78 -55.82 -10.86
C PRO A 922 11.99 -56.38 -10.10
N VAL A 923 11.73 -57.32 -9.20
CA VAL A 923 12.77 -58.17 -8.61
C VAL A 923 13.45 -58.93 -9.76
N TYR A 924 14.78 -58.94 -9.79
CA TYR A 924 15.53 -59.38 -10.98
C TYR A 924 15.21 -60.83 -11.40
N GLY A 925 14.48 -61.00 -12.50
CA GLY A 925 14.02 -62.32 -12.98
C GLY A 925 12.71 -62.83 -12.36
N GLY A 926 11.97 -61.98 -11.63
CA GLY A 926 10.72 -62.31 -10.95
C GLY A 926 9.58 -61.35 -11.28
N ALA A 927 8.63 -61.26 -10.34
CA ALA A 927 7.49 -60.34 -10.45
C ALA A 927 7.90 -58.87 -10.17
N GLY A 928 6.97 -57.94 -10.36
CA GLY A 928 7.17 -56.51 -10.12
C GLY A 928 7.68 -56.16 -8.71
N GLY A 929 8.13 -54.93 -8.52
CA GLY A 929 8.14 -54.29 -7.20
C GLY A 929 6.80 -53.62 -6.93
N THR A 930 6.52 -53.23 -5.69
CA THR A 930 5.27 -52.53 -5.37
C THR A 930 5.38 -51.05 -5.71
N THR A 931 4.42 -50.51 -6.47
CA THR A 931 4.25 -49.07 -6.67
C THR A 931 3.35 -48.43 -5.61
N ASN A 932 2.87 -49.22 -4.63
CA ASN A 932 2.02 -48.74 -3.55
C ASN A 932 2.84 -47.88 -2.58
N ILE A 933 2.65 -46.57 -2.66
CA ILE A 933 3.42 -45.59 -1.89
C ILE A 933 3.35 -45.87 -0.38
N ASN A 934 2.18 -46.26 0.13
CA ASN A 934 1.97 -46.58 1.55
C ASN A 934 2.78 -47.79 2.03
N VAL A 935 3.35 -48.61 1.13
CA VAL A 935 4.24 -49.74 1.44
C VAL A 935 5.71 -49.36 1.23
N LEU A 936 5.98 -48.47 0.26
CA LEU A 936 7.31 -47.90 -0.02
C LEU A 936 7.80 -46.89 1.02
N GLN A 937 6.89 -46.30 1.79
CA GLN A 937 7.16 -45.25 2.78
C GLN A 937 7.42 -45.77 4.20
N GLN A 938 7.41 -47.08 4.41
CA GLN A 938 7.47 -47.62 5.77
C GLN A 938 8.91 -47.73 6.25
N ASP A 939 9.19 -47.15 7.42
CA ASP A 939 10.54 -47.03 7.98
C ASP A 939 11.16 -48.40 8.27
N LEU A 940 12.46 -48.54 7.95
CA LEU A 940 13.18 -49.82 8.00
C LEU A 940 14.39 -49.78 8.92
N GLU A 941 14.53 -50.82 9.73
CA GLU A 941 15.65 -50.98 10.67
C GLU A 941 16.34 -52.34 10.46
N PHE A 942 17.62 -52.31 10.10
CA PHE A 942 18.48 -53.47 9.89
C PHE A 942 19.36 -53.68 11.12
N ARG A 943 19.14 -54.79 11.84
CA ARG A 943 19.84 -55.13 13.09
C ARG A 943 20.92 -56.18 12.82
N TRP A 944 22.20 -55.81 12.90
CA TRP A 944 23.34 -56.68 12.57
C TRP A 944 23.68 -57.66 13.70
N THR A 945 22.81 -58.64 13.93
CA THR A 945 22.93 -59.65 15.00
C THR A 945 23.77 -60.88 14.60
N GLY A 946 24.23 -60.97 13.34
CA GLY A 946 24.90 -62.13 12.78
C GLY A 946 26.40 -62.26 13.11
N ILE A 947 26.85 -63.50 13.33
CA ILE A 947 28.25 -63.85 13.54
C ILE A 947 28.80 -64.53 12.29
N LEU A 948 29.71 -63.84 11.60
CA LEU A 948 30.46 -64.36 10.44
C LEU A 948 31.60 -65.29 10.90
N ILE A 949 31.77 -66.43 10.22
CA ILE A 949 32.90 -67.36 10.40
C ILE A 949 33.39 -67.88 9.05
N ASP A 950 34.68 -68.24 8.98
CA ASP A 950 35.21 -69.05 7.88
C ASP A 950 34.95 -70.54 8.15
N THR A 951 34.52 -71.26 7.11
CA THR A 951 34.23 -72.70 7.16
C THR A 951 34.55 -73.38 5.83
N ILE A 952 34.60 -74.71 5.82
CA ILE A 952 34.74 -75.49 4.59
C ILE A 952 33.39 -76.09 4.22
N ALA A 953 32.79 -75.61 3.13
CA ALA A 953 31.55 -76.13 2.56
C ALA A 953 31.83 -76.71 1.16
N ASN A 954 31.38 -77.94 0.89
CA ASN A 954 31.61 -78.68 -0.37
C ASN A 954 33.06 -78.67 -0.90
N GLY A 955 34.04 -78.56 -0.01
CA GLY A 955 35.48 -78.55 -0.33
C GLY A 955 36.09 -77.16 -0.57
N VAL A 956 35.29 -76.08 -0.46
CA VAL A 956 35.69 -74.68 -0.65
C VAL A 956 35.73 -73.98 0.70
N ASN A 957 36.77 -73.16 0.97
CA ASN A 957 36.86 -72.37 2.20
C ASN A 957 36.12 -71.04 2.02
N ILE A 958 35.01 -70.83 2.73
CA ILE A 958 34.11 -69.68 2.53
C ILE A 958 33.71 -69.03 3.85
N THR A 959 33.38 -67.74 3.81
CA THR A 959 32.79 -67.04 4.95
C THR A 959 31.26 -67.16 4.93
N ILE A 960 30.66 -67.57 6.06
CA ILE A 960 29.22 -67.72 6.25
C ILE A 960 28.74 -67.03 7.53
N THR A 961 27.44 -66.70 7.60
CA THR A 961 26.77 -66.37 8.87
C THR A 961 26.45 -67.65 9.63
N SER A 962 27.03 -67.85 10.81
CA SER A 962 26.87 -69.07 11.63
C SER A 962 25.66 -69.05 12.57
N SER A 963 25.34 -67.87 13.11
CA SER A 963 24.31 -67.64 14.13
C SER A 963 23.93 -66.16 14.15
N GLY A 964 22.72 -65.83 14.60
CA GLY A 964 22.18 -64.47 14.47
C GLY A 964 21.80 -64.12 13.04
N GLY A 965 21.20 -62.94 12.84
CA GLY A 965 20.58 -62.53 11.58
C GLY A 965 19.37 -63.39 11.17
N SER A 966 18.79 -63.09 10.01
CA SER A 966 17.64 -63.79 9.45
C SER A 966 18.03 -64.88 8.44
N ILE A 967 17.07 -65.73 8.09
CA ILE A 967 17.11 -66.55 6.89
C ILE A 967 16.47 -65.74 5.76
N ALA A 968 17.15 -65.65 4.62
CA ALA A 968 16.71 -64.92 3.44
C ALA A 968 16.81 -65.80 2.19
N THR A 969 16.00 -65.50 1.16
CA THR A 969 16.07 -66.23 -0.11
C THR A 969 17.14 -65.62 -1.01
N LEU A 970 18.14 -66.43 -1.37
CA LEU A 970 19.09 -66.14 -2.44
C LEU A 970 18.47 -66.66 -3.75
N PHE A 971 18.05 -65.75 -4.63
CA PHE A 971 17.34 -66.08 -5.86
C PHE A 971 18.18 -65.95 -7.14
N GLY A 972 19.42 -65.50 -7.03
CA GLY A 972 20.39 -65.55 -8.12
C GLY A 972 21.69 -64.82 -7.82
N ALA A 973 22.64 -64.94 -8.74
CA ALA A 973 23.95 -64.34 -8.62
C ALA A 973 24.53 -63.90 -9.97
N SER A 974 25.45 -62.93 -9.96
CA SER A 974 26.07 -62.41 -11.19
C SER A 974 27.46 -62.96 -11.52
N THR A 975 28.14 -63.58 -10.57
CA THR A 975 29.56 -64.00 -10.72
C THR A 975 29.76 -65.51 -10.65
N TYR A 976 28.66 -66.26 -10.46
CA TYR A 976 28.60 -67.71 -10.40
C TYR A 976 27.16 -68.18 -10.64
N ASP A 977 27.02 -69.49 -10.83
CA ASP A 977 25.78 -70.24 -11.03
C ASP A 977 25.36 -70.86 -9.67
N LEU A 978 24.09 -70.70 -9.25
CA LEU A 978 23.61 -71.18 -7.95
C LEU A 978 23.73 -72.70 -7.81
N THR A 979 23.71 -73.44 -8.92
CA THR A 979 23.97 -74.89 -8.97
C THR A 979 25.24 -75.26 -8.21
N TYR A 980 26.26 -74.40 -8.23
CA TYR A 980 27.57 -74.64 -7.59
C TYR A 980 27.79 -73.79 -6.34
N HIS A 981 26.77 -73.13 -5.78
CA HIS A 981 26.88 -72.43 -4.51
C HIS A 981 27.05 -73.44 -3.35
N PRO A 982 28.09 -73.37 -2.50
CA PRO A 982 28.37 -74.45 -1.52
C PRO A 982 27.29 -74.71 -0.46
N MET A 983 26.38 -73.75 -0.23
CA MET A 983 25.20 -73.94 0.66
C MET A 983 23.94 -74.39 -0.08
N ASN A 984 23.95 -74.56 -1.40
CA ASN A 984 22.78 -75.05 -2.14
C ASN A 984 22.44 -76.48 -1.68
N PRO A 985 21.21 -76.75 -1.19
CA PRO A 985 20.82 -78.09 -0.73
C PRO A 985 20.85 -79.14 -1.85
N ASN A 986 20.80 -78.72 -3.11
CA ASN A 986 20.89 -79.52 -4.34
C ASN A 986 22.19 -79.26 -5.12
N TYR A 987 23.29 -79.01 -4.42
CA TYR A 987 24.62 -78.71 -5.01
C TYR A 987 25.00 -79.66 -6.15
N GLY A 988 25.24 -79.08 -7.33
CA GLY A 988 25.60 -79.78 -8.57
C GLY A 988 24.42 -80.25 -9.42
N PHE A 989 23.17 -79.97 -9.02
CA PHE A 989 21.96 -80.48 -9.70
C PHE A 989 20.93 -79.42 -10.13
N SER A 990 20.89 -78.22 -9.53
CA SER A 990 19.83 -77.24 -9.78
C SER A 990 20.23 -75.80 -9.42
N ASP A 991 19.92 -74.85 -10.30
CA ASP A 991 20.12 -73.39 -10.17
C ASP A 991 18.92 -72.68 -9.49
N GLU A 992 17.97 -73.45 -8.92
CA GLU A 992 16.76 -72.91 -8.30
C GLU A 992 17.07 -72.10 -7.01
N PRO A 993 16.28 -71.05 -6.70
CA PRO A 993 16.39 -70.29 -5.45
C PRO A 993 16.39 -71.17 -4.20
N PHE A 994 17.19 -70.78 -3.21
CA PHE A 994 17.26 -71.47 -1.92
C PHE A 994 17.54 -70.48 -0.78
N THR A 995 17.28 -70.90 0.46
CA THR A 995 17.44 -70.03 1.63
C THR A 995 18.84 -70.14 2.24
N VAL A 996 19.39 -69.00 2.67
CA VAL A 996 20.68 -68.88 3.38
C VAL A 996 20.57 -67.87 4.53
N ARG A 997 21.53 -67.91 5.46
CA ARG A 997 21.56 -66.99 6.60
C ARG A 997 22.34 -65.72 6.27
N VAL A 998 21.66 -64.58 6.32
CA VAL A 998 22.26 -63.24 6.20
C VAL A 998 22.64 -62.69 7.59
N PRO A 999 23.61 -61.76 7.69
CA PRO A 999 24.15 -61.32 8.99
C PRO A 999 23.31 -60.29 9.76
N PHE A 1000 22.09 -59.99 9.33
CA PHE A 1000 21.19 -59.03 9.98
C PHE A 1000 19.73 -59.49 9.94
N GLU A 1001 18.90 -58.86 10.76
CA GLU A 1001 17.44 -58.92 10.71
C GLU A 1001 16.91 -57.63 10.10
N VAL A 1002 15.78 -57.67 9.38
CA VAL A 1002 15.08 -56.47 8.91
C VAL A 1002 13.79 -56.30 9.70
N TRP A 1003 13.55 -55.09 10.18
CA TRP A 1003 12.37 -54.71 10.93
C TRP A 1003 11.69 -53.54 10.24
N ASN A 1004 10.37 -53.65 10.06
CA ASN A 1004 9.50 -52.53 9.77
C ASN A 1004 9.20 -51.83 11.10
N VAL A 1005 9.50 -50.54 11.17
CA VAL A 1005 9.44 -49.78 12.42
C VAL A 1005 8.01 -49.37 12.75
N ASP A 1006 7.27 -48.88 11.76
CA ASP A 1006 5.88 -48.41 11.90
C ASP A 1006 4.93 -49.52 12.36
N GLN A 1007 5.15 -50.73 11.84
CA GLN A 1007 4.42 -51.94 12.25
C GLN A 1007 5.09 -52.66 13.44
N ASN A 1008 6.28 -52.23 13.86
CA ASN A 1008 7.12 -52.85 14.89
C ASN A 1008 7.25 -54.39 14.70
N GLN A 1009 7.56 -54.81 13.47
CA GLN A 1009 7.56 -56.23 13.07
C GLN A 1009 8.80 -56.58 12.25
N GLN A 1010 9.40 -57.75 12.53
CA GLN A 1010 10.42 -58.34 11.67
C GLN A 1010 9.81 -58.77 10.33
N VAL A 1011 10.44 -58.37 9.22
CA VAL A 1011 9.96 -58.60 7.85
C VAL A 1011 10.90 -59.46 7.01
N ASN A 1012 10.40 -59.93 5.87
CA ASN A 1012 11.14 -60.78 4.94
C ASN A 1012 12.11 -59.98 4.05
N LEU A 1013 13.13 -60.68 3.53
CA LEU A 1013 14.09 -60.14 2.57
C LEU A 1013 14.49 -61.19 1.55
N VAL A 1014 14.62 -60.77 0.30
CA VAL A 1014 15.19 -61.54 -0.81
C VAL A 1014 16.41 -60.79 -1.35
N PHE A 1015 17.43 -61.51 -1.80
CA PHE A 1015 18.66 -60.87 -2.27
C PHE A 1015 19.33 -61.58 -3.44
N TRP A 1016 20.10 -60.79 -4.19
CA TRP A 1016 20.89 -61.21 -5.33
C TRP A 1016 22.37 -60.92 -5.07
N ASP A 1017 23.21 -61.95 -5.14
CA ASP A 1017 24.65 -61.79 -4.91
C ASP A 1017 25.35 -61.31 -6.20
N ARG A 1018 25.80 -60.06 -6.18
CA ARG A 1018 26.57 -59.48 -7.29
C ARG A 1018 28.01 -60.01 -7.31
N SER A 1019 28.63 -60.30 -6.16
CA SER A 1019 30.09 -60.26 -6.06
C SER A 1019 30.74 -60.99 -4.85
N GLY A 1020 30.00 -61.75 -4.05
CA GLY A 1020 30.55 -62.58 -2.97
C GLY A 1020 31.25 -63.85 -3.45
N ASN A 1021 30.76 -64.44 -4.54
CA ASN A 1021 31.27 -65.65 -5.20
C ASN A 1021 31.84 -66.72 -4.25
N PRO A 1022 30.98 -67.36 -3.44
CA PRO A 1022 31.39 -68.44 -2.55
C PRO A 1022 31.76 -69.74 -3.29
N THR A 1023 31.75 -69.79 -4.62
CA THR A 1023 32.20 -71.00 -5.35
C THR A 1023 33.73 -71.18 -5.36
N ILE A 1024 34.48 -70.14 -4.91
CA ILE A 1024 35.94 -70.15 -4.80
C ILE A 1024 36.42 -69.94 -3.36
N SER A 1025 37.58 -70.49 -3.02
CA SER A 1025 38.14 -70.35 -1.67
C SER A 1025 38.54 -68.90 -1.38
N GLY A 1026 37.98 -68.33 -0.31
CA GLY A 1026 38.05 -66.91 0.02
C GLY A 1026 36.82 -66.10 -0.39
N GLY A 1027 35.81 -66.72 -1.01
CA GLY A 1027 34.49 -66.12 -1.24
C GLY A 1027 33.60 -66.13 0.00
N ALA A 1028 32.51 -65.38 -0.04
CA ALA A 1028 31.56 -65.22 1.07
C ALA A 1028 30.10 -65.34 0.58
N VAL A 1029 29.23 -65.93 1.43
CA VAL A 1029 27.78 -65.99 1.17
C VAL A 1029 27.11 -64.62 1.32
N TRP A 1030 27.67 -63.79 2.21
CA TRP A 1030 27.35 -62.35 2.29
C TRP A 1030 28.66 -61.57 2.28
N ASN A 1031 28.91 -60.79 1.24
CA ASN A 1031 30.16 -60.04 1.09
C ASN A 1031 29.98 -58.57 1.51
N GLN A 1032 30.40 -58.25 2.73
CA GLN A 1032 30.43 -56.88 3.26
C GLN A 1032 31.34 -55.94 2.45
N THR A 1033 32.36 -56.47 1.76
CA THR A 1033 33.37 -55.67 1.06
C THR A 1033 33.02 -55.36 -0.40
N ASN A 1034 31.81 -55.69 -0.86
CA ASN A 1034 31.40 -55.44 -2.24
C ASN A 1034 29.85 -55.39 -2.35
N ARG A 1035 29.30 -55.31 -3.57
CA ARG A 1035 27.86 -55.12 -3.79
C ARG A 1035 27.05 -56.36 -3.44
N VAL A 1036 25.96 -56.16 -2.70
CA VAL A 1036 24.84 -57.09 -2.57
C VAL A 1036 23.54 -56.30 -2.75
N TYR A 1037 22.65 -56.80 -3.61
CA TYR A 1037 21.35 -56.19 -3.90
C TYR A 1037 20.27 -56.85 -3.03
N THR A 1038 19.49 -56.08 -2.28
CA THR A 1038 18.43 -56.61 -1.42
C THR A 1038 17.09 -55.94 -1.69
N TRP A 1039 16.01 -56.70 -1.57
CA TRP A 1039 14.63 -56.19 -1.58
C TRP A 1039 13.96 -56.64 -0.29
N VAL A 1040 13.40 -55.70 0.45
CA VAL A 1040 12.61 -56.01 1.64
C VAL A 1040 11.20 -56.34 1.17
N VAL A 1041 10.74 -57.54 1.48
CA VAL A 1041 9.37 -57.98 1.16
C VAL A 1041 8.55 -57.75 2.43
N ASN A 1042 7.83 -56.63 2.46
CA ASN A 1042 7.20 -56.04 3.64
C ASN A 1042 6.00 -56.88 4.14
N THR A 1043 6.33 -58.04 4.68
CA THR A 1043 5.46 -59.15 5.09
C THR A 1043 6.09 -59.80 6.32
N SER A 1044 5.28 -60.35 7.22
CA SER A 1044 5.77 -60.97 8.46
C SER A 1044 6.84 -62.04 8.20
N TYR A 1045 7.96 -61.94 8.92
CA TYR A 1045 9.14 -62.78 8.72
C TYR A 1045 8.83 -64.29 8.77
N SER A 1046 9.32 -65.02 7.77
CA SER A 1046 9.35 -66.49 7.70
C SER A 1046 10.73 -66.98 7.23
N PRO A 1047 11.27 -68.08 7.78
CA PRO A 1047 12.49 -68.71 7.27
C PRO A 1047 12.26 -69.59 6.03
N ASP A 1048 11.02 -69.69 5.53
CA ASP A 1048 10.65 -70.47 4.35
C ASP A 1048 11.19 -69.82 3.05
N LEU A 1049 11.22 -70.61 1.97
CA LEU A 1049 11.62 -70.11 0.66
C LEU A 1049 10.55 -69.15 0.09
N ILE A 1050 10.97 -67.97 -0.35
CA ILE A 1050 10.09 -66.97 -0.95
C ILE A 1050 10.15 -67.09 -2.47
N ASP A 1051 9.00 -67.31 -3.09
CA ASP A 1051 8.85 -67.27 -4.55
C ASP A 1051 8.87 -65.82 -5.03
N VAL A 1052 10.01 -65.40 -5.59
CA VAL A 1052 10.23 -64.07 -6.18
C VAL A 1052 9.38 -63.80 -7.43
N THR A 1053 8.70 -64.82 -7.99
CA THR A 1053 7.75 -64.68 -9.11
C THR A 1053 6.30 -64.51 -8.64
N SER A 1054 6.04 -64.55 -7.33
CA SER A 1054 4.69 -64.49 -6.77
C SER A 1054 4.13 -63.06 -6.67
N GLN A 1055 2.80 -62.94 -6.80
CA GLN A 1055 2.08 -61.67 -6.60
C GLN A 1055 2.28 -61.10 -5.19
N MET A 1056 2.50 -61.95 -4.18
CA MET A 1056 2.81 -61.51 -2.80
C MET A 1056 4.12 -60.71 -2.74
N VAL A 1057 5.13 -61.08 -3.52
CA VAL A 1057 6.33 -60.27 -3.69
C VAL A 1057 6.03 -59.01 -4.48
N ALA A 1058 5.22 -59.09 -5.56
CA ALA A 1058 4.82 -57.91 -6.34
C ALA A 1058 4.10 -56.83 -5.53
N ASP A 1059 3.22 -57.22 -4.61
CA ASP A 1059 2.41 -56.29 -3.83
C ASP A 1059 3.21 -55.67 -2.66
N ASN A 1060 4.30 -56.31 -2.20
CA ASN A 1060 4.98 -55.98 -0.94
C ASN A 1060 6.51 -55.78 -1.02
N ALA A 1061 7.17 -56.04 -2.15
CA ALA A 1061 8.61 -55.79 -2.31
C ALA A 1061 8.88 -54.29 -2.47
N THR A 1062 9.63 -53.73 -1.53
CA THR A 1062 9.99 -52.30 -1.49
C THR A 1062 11.26 -52.00 -2.29
N TRP A 1063 11.80 -50.80 -2.12
CA TRP A 1063 13.03 -50.31 -2.74
C TRP A 1063 14.19 -51.31 -2.68
N ASN A 1064 15.02 -51.30 -3.73
CA ASN A 1064 16.23 -52.09 -3.76
C ASN A 1064 17.33 -51.42 -2.90
N VAL A 1065 17.53 -51.92 -1.69
CA VAL A 1065 18.58 -51.45 -0.78
C VAL A 1065 19.88 -52.17 -1.13
N VAL A 1066 20.92 -51.38 -1.44
CA VAL A 1066 22.23 -51.87 -1.89
C VAL A 1066 23.31 -51.47 -0.89
N TYR A 1067 24.04 -52.47 -0.42
CA TYR A 1067 25.24 -52.27 0.39
C TYR A 1067 26.47 -52.29 -0.51
N TYR A 1068 27.33 -51.28 -0.40
CA TYR A 1068 28.56 -51.18 -1.20
C TYR A 1068 29.74 -50.82 -0.31
N LEU A 1069 30.75 -51.71 -0.25
CA LEU A 1069 31.96 -51.50 0.58
C LEU A 1069 31.67 -51.27 2.09
N SER A 1070 30.53 -51.75 2.58
CA SER A 1070 30.02 -51.47 3.93
C SER A 1070 30.40 -52.55 4.95
N THR A 1071 31.34 -52.22 5.84
CA THR A 1071 31.83 -53.16 6.86
C THR A 1071 31.09 -53.00 8.19
N PHE A 1072 30.14 -53.89 8.46
CA PHE A 1072 29.31 -53.86 9.66
C PHE A 1072 29.84 -54.76 10.78
N SER A 1073 29.73 -54.27 12.00
CA SER A 1073 30.06 -54.93 13.26
C SER A 1073 28.84 -55.59 13.91
N LEU A 1074 29.09 -56.53 14.83
CA LEU A 1074 28.04 -57.14 15.63
C LEU A 1074 27.33 -56.08 16.51
N ASN A 1075 26.00 -56.06 16.43
CA ASN A 1075 25.09 -55.07 17.02
C ASN A 1075 25.06 -53.68 16.34
N ASP A 1076 25.60 -53.53 15.13
CA ASP A 1076 25.32 -52.33 14.34
C ASP A 1076 23.82 -52.24 14.02
N LEU A 1077 23.31 -51.01 14.02
CA LEU A 1077 21.94 -50.66 13.68
C LEU A 1077 21.96 -49.74 12.47
N VAL A 1078 21.28 -50.11 11.38
CA VAL A 1078 21.05 -49.22 10.24
C VAL A 1078 19.58 -48.88 10.19
N TYR A 1079 19.24 -47.61 10.35
CA TYR A 1079 17.87 -47.11 10.33
C TYR A 1079 17.69 -46.28 9.06
N ILE A 1080 16.66 -46.55 8.28
CA ILE A 1080 16.33 -45.86 7.04
C ILE A 1080 14.96 -45.23 7.21
N THR A 1081 14.89 -43.90 7.18
CA THR A 1081 13.62 -43.18 7.14
C THR A 1081 13.15 -42.99 5.70
N TYR A 1082 11.84 -43.00 5.49
CA TYR A 1082 11.23 -42.54 4.24
C TYR A 1082 10.34 -41.34 4.52
N ASN A 1083 10.42 -40.32 3.67
CA ASN A 1083 9.56 -39.16 3.82
C ASN A 1083 8.09 -39.56 3.56
N ASN A 1084 7.16 -38.92 4.23
CA ASN A 1084 5.72 -39.07 4.06
C ASN A 1084 5.10 -37.74 3.63
N PRO A 1085 4.25 -37.73 2.59
CA PRO A 1085 3.59 -36.53 2.13
C PRO A 1085 2.41 -36.19 3.02
N THR A 1086 2.07 -34.91 3.09
CA THR A 1086 0.90 -34.44 3.83
C THR A 1086 -0.38 -35.01 3.23
N GLN A 1087 -1.22 -35.60 4.08
CA GLN A 1087 -2.41 -36.36 3.74
C GLN A 1087 -3.67 -35.48 3.94
N PHE A 1088 -4.25 -35.02 2.84
CA PHE A 1088 -5.49 -34.22 2.85
C PHE A 1088 -6.63 -34.92 3.59
N GLY A 1089 -7.26 -34.20 4.52
CA GLY A 1089 -8.33 -34.71 5.40
C GLY A 1089 -7.89 -35.75 6.44
N ILE A 1090 -6.57 -35.98 6.63
CA ILE A 1090 -6.04 -36.95 7.60
C ILE A 1090 -5.01 -36.33 8.55
N ASP A 1091 -4.04 -35.57 8.02
CA ASP A 1091 -3.03 -34.88 8.86
C ASP A 1091 -3.64 -33.68 9.58
N LEU A 1092 -3.41 -33.60 10.90
CA LEU A 1092 -3.90 -32.54 11.78
C LEU A 1092 -2.78 -32.07 12.74
N PHE A 1093 -2.69 -30.76 12.99
CA PHE A 1093 -1.72 -30.17 13.92
C PHE A 1093 -2.41 -29.24 14.91
N ASN A 1094 -2.24 -29.48 16.21
CA ASN A 1094 -3.00 -28.77 17.25
C ASN A 1094 -2.06 -27.95 18.16
N PHE A 1095 -2.54 -26.78 18.58
CA PHE A 1095 -1.82 -25.89 19.51
C PHE A 1095 -2.81 -25.10 20.37
N THR A 1096 -2.33 -24.55 21.49
CA THR A 1096 -3.14 -23.72 22.41
C THR A 1096 -2.47 -22.36 22.57
N THR A 1097 -3.23 -21.27 22.44
CA THR A 1097 -2.72 -19.93 22.73
C THR A 1097 -2.79 -19.60 24.23
N PRO A 1098 -1.88 -18.79 24.78
CA PRO A 1098 -2.04 -18.25 26.14
C PRO A 1098 -3.17 -17.22 26.23
N GLU A 1099 -3.92 -17.25 27.34
CA GLU A 1099 -5.00 -16.29 27.66
C GLU A 1099 -4.54 -14.81 27.64
N PRO A 1100 -5.37 -13.87 27.16
CA PRO A 1100 -5.05 -12.45 27.11
C PRO A 1100 -5.09 -11.82 28.50
N VAL A 1101 -3.93 -11.58 29.12
CA VAL A 1101 -3.86 -10.98 30.46
C VAL A 1101 -4.01 -9.46 30.40
N VAL A 1102 -5.25 -9.00 30.33
CA VAL A 1102 -5.62 -7.59 30.52
C VAL A 1102 -5.83 -7.29 32.01
N SER A 1103 -4.74 -7.07 32.75
CA SER A 1103 -4.85 -6.45 34.09
C SER A 1103 -3.66 -5.54 34.43
N VAL A 1104 -3.81 -4.25 34.11
CA VAL A 1104 -3.05 -3.19 34.78
C VAL A 1104 -3.78 -2.85 36.08
N ASN A 1105 -3.27 -3.34 37.20
CA ASN A 1105 -3.48 -2.70 38.50
C ASN A 1105 -2.15 -2.10 38.94
N ASP A 1106 -2.15 -0.78 39.12
CA ASP A 1106 -1.04 -0.06 39.76
C ASP A 1106 -0.69 -0.70 41.13
N GLU A 1107 0.59 -0.60 41.50
CA GLU A 1107 1.14 -1.07 42.78
C GLU A 1107 1.18 -2.60 43.03
N THR A 1108 1.31 -3.45 42.00
CA THR A 1108 1.77 -4.83 42.25
C THR A 1108 3.24 -4.85 42.69
N ILE A 1109 3.46 -4.82 44.01
CA ILE A 1109 4.77 -5.11 44.62
C ILE A 1109 5.24 -6.47 44.06
N PRO A 1110 6.44 -6.56 43.44
CA PRO A 1110 6.89 -7.79 42.81
C PRO A 1110 6.84 -8.98 43.76
N THR A 1111 6.30 -10.13 43.37
CA THR A 1111 6.12 -11.26 44.31
C THR A 1111 7.40 -12.07 44.58
N ARG A 1112 8.47 -11.84 43.78
CA ARG A 1112 9.75 -12.55 43.87
C ARG A 1112 10.95 -11.62 43.70
N PHE A 1113 12.10 -12.06 44.19
CA PHE A 1113 13.40 -11.52 43.79
C PHE A 1113 13.74 -11.98 42.37
N GLN A 1114 14.21 -11.07 41.53
CA GLN A 1114 14.65 -11.36 40.16
C GLN A 1114 15.67 -10.30 39.74
N VAL A 1115 16.75 -10.70 39.04
CA VAL A 1115 17.63 -9.77 38.34
C VAL A 1115 17.52 -10.00 36.83
N PHE A 1116 17.26 -8.94 36.10
CA PHE A 1116 17.10 -9.00 34.64
C PHE A 1116 18.47 -8.95 33.96
N GLN A 1117 18.50 -9.33 32.68
CA GLN A 1117 19.66 -9.09 31.84
C GLN A 1117 19.82 -7.58 31.64
N ASN A 1118 21.05 -7.08 31.66
CA ASN A 1118 21.33 -5.66 31.47
C ASN A 1118 21.01 -5.26 30.02
N TYR A 1119 20.53 -4.02 29.82
CA TYR A 1119 20.20 -3.52 28.50
C TYR A 1119 20.79 -2.11 28.26
N PRO A 1120 21.39 -1.84 27.09
CA PRO A 1120 21.73 -2.81 26.03
C PRO A 1120 22.78 -3.83 26.49
N ASN A 1121 22.95 -4.92 25.74
CA ASN A 1121 24.02 -5.91 25.93
C ASN A 1121 24.25 -6.71 24.62
N PRO A 1122 25.33 -6.45 23.86
CA PRO A 1122 26.48 -5.61 24.22
C PRO A 1122 26.14 -4.13 24.43
N PHE A 1123 26.95 -3.42 25.20
CA PHE A 1123 26.73 -2.01 25.55
C PHE A 1123 27.96 -1.13 25.29
N ASN A 1124 27.72 0.15 25.02
CA ASN A 1124 28.78 1.14 24.74
C ASN A 1124 28.43 2.53 25.30
N PRO A 1125 29.20 3.05 26.28
CA PRO A 1125 29.66 2.35 27.46
C PRO A 1125 28.59 2.33 28.58
N LEU A 1126 27.35 2.74 28.29
CA LEU A 1126 26.23 2.81 29.24
C LEU A 1126 25.30 1.60 29.10
N THR A 1127 24.86 1.05 30.25
CA THR A 1127 23.83 0.00 30.33
C THR A 1127 23.04 0.13 31.62
N VAL A 1128 21.82 -0.40 31.65
CA VAL A 1128 20.95 -0.41 32.84
C VAL A 1128 20.81 -1.83 33.37
N ILE A 1129 20.98 -2.00 34.68
CA ILE A 1129 20.72 -3.24 35.40
C ILE A 1129 19.42 -3.07 36.20
N ARG A 1130 18.37 -3.82 35.82
CA ARG A 1130 17.06 -3.85 36.51
C ARG A 1130 16.96 -5.06 37.45
N PHE A 1131 16.32 -4.90 38.61
CA PHE A 1131 15.97 -6.00 39.53
C PHE A 1131 14.71 -5.71 40.36
N THR A 1132 14.08 -6.76 40.89
CA THR A 1132 12.89 -6.67 41.75
C THR A 1132 13.16 -7.05 43.20
N LEU A 1133 12.45 -6.39 44.12
CA LEU A 1133 12.45 -6.69 45.56
C LEU A 1133 11.00 -6.87 46.06
N PRO A 1134 10.60 -8.05 46.59
CA PRO A 1134 9.26 -8.30 47.14
C PRO A 1134 9.00 -7.66 48.51
N HIS A 1135 10.07 -7.27 49.20
CA HIS A 1135 10.01 -6.54 50.47
C HIS A 1135 11.33 -5.79 50.67
N GLN A 1136 11.29 -4.73 51.48
CA GLN A 1136 12.48 -3.94 51.81
C GLN A 1136 13.64 -4.85 52.24
N SER A 1137 14.80 -4.69 51.59
CA SER A 1137 15.94 -5.59 51.74
C SER A 1137 17.27 -4.84 51.55
N LEU A 1138 18.32 -5.32 52.23
CA LEU A 1138 19.70 -4.87 51.99
C LEU A 1138 20.23 -5.49 50.69
N VAL A 1139 20.52 -4.65 49.69
CA VAL A 1139 20.95 -5.07 48.35
C VAL A 1139 22.39 -4.68 48.10
N LYS A 1140 23.14 -5.60 47.46
CA LYS A 1140 24.48 -5.35 46.91
C LYS A 1140 24.52 -5.71 45.44
N LEU A 1141 24.77 -4.71 44.60
CA LEU A 1141 25.02 -4.89 43.17
C LEU A 1141 26.51 -4.62 42.88
N ASN A 1142 27.24 -5.67 42.49
CA ASN A 1142 28.68 -5.61 42.23
C ASN A 1142 28.99 -6.03 40.79
N ILE A 1143 30.02 -5.42 40.19
CA ILE A 1143 30.51 -5.72 38.85
C ILE A 1143 31.89 -6.37 38.94
N TYR A 1144 32.14 -7.41 38.15
CA TYR A 1144 33.38 -8.19 38.10
C TYR A 1144 33.92 -8.32 36.67
N ASN A 1145 35.23 -8.42 36.51
CA ASN A 1145 35.87 -8.82 35.26
C ASN A 1145 35.94 -10.37 35.14
N ILE A 1146 36.45 -10.86 34.00
CA ILE A 1146 36.61 -12.30 33.74
C ILE A 1146 37.57 -13.03 34.70
N LEU A 1147 38.43 -12.31 35.43
CA LEU A 1147 39.31 -12.86 36.46
C LEU A 1147 38.61 -12.99 37.84
N GLY A 1148 37.36 -12.56 37.96
CA GLY A 1148 36.61 -12.52 39.22
C GLY A 1148 36.96 -11.33 40.12
N GLU A 1149 37.71 -10.35 39.62
CA GLU A 1149 38.04 -9.13 40.36
C GLU A 1149 36.89 -8.13 40.28
N ARG A 1150 36.46 -7.59 41.43
CA ARG A 1150 35.37 -6.60 41.48
C ARG A 1150 35.85 -5.25 40.97
N VAL A 1151 35.36 -4.84 39.80
CA VAL A 1151 35.69 -3.56 39.15
C VAL A 1151 34.77 -2.40 39.56
N ALA A 1152 33.55 -2.68 40.03
CA ALA A 1152 32.65 -1.66 40.59
C ALA A 1152 31.68 -2.23 41.64
N GLN A 1153 31.12 -1.35 42.48
CA GLN A 1153 29.97 -1.61 43.34
C GLN A 1153 28.97 -0.48 43.11
N LEU A 1154 27.78 -0.81 42.63
CA LEU A 1154 26.77 0.17 42.20
C LEU A 1154 25.70 0.40 43.27
N VAL A 1155 25.39 -0.64 44.06
CA VAL A 1155 24.45 -0.58 45.18
C VAL A 1155 25.05 -1.32 46.38
N ASN A 1156 24.87 -0.78 47.58
CA ASN A 1156 25.18 -1.41 48.87
C ASN A 1156 24.37 -0.72 49.99
N THR A 1157 23.05 -0.77 49.88
CA THR A 1157 22.10 -0.08 50.79
C THR A 1157 20.80 -0.87 50.93
N GLU A 1158 20.02 -0.56 51.96
CA GLU A 1158 18.62 -0.98 51.98
C GLU A 1158 17.83 -0.24 50.89
N LEU A 1159 16.98 -0.99 50.19
CA LEU A 1159 16.06 -0.51 49.17
C LEU A 1159 14.65 -1.03 49.50
N ASN A 1160 13.63 -0.22 49.22
CA ASN A 1160 12.23 -0.55 49.44
C ASN A 1160 11.74 -1.68 48.52
N ALA A 1161 10.59 -2.27 48.84
CA ALA A 1161 9.91 -3.17 47.91
C ALA A 1161 9.59 -2.44 46.59
N GLY A 1162 9.69 -3.13 45.45
CA GLY A 1162 9.49 -2.55 44.13
C GLY A 1162 10.52 -2.99 43.08
N ILE A 1163 10.45 -2.37 41.90
CA ILE A 1163 11.42 -2.52 40.80
C ILE A 1163 12.48 -1.43 40.95
N HIS A 1164 13.75 -1.80 40.76
CA HIS A 1164 14.90 -0.90 40.88
C HIS A 1164 15.75 -0.97 39.61
N GLU A 1165 16.26 0.19 39.18
CA GLU A 1165 17.14 0.32 38.03
C GLU A 1165 18.42 1.02 38.42
N VAL A 1166 19.54 0.54 37.88
CA VAL A 1166 20.88 1.07 38.19
C VAL A 1166 21.66 1.21 36.90
N VAL A 1167 21.98 2.46 36.54
CA VAL A 1167 22.84 2.77 35.40
C VAL A 1167 24.28 2.39 35.72
N PHE A 1168 24.89 1.62 34.83
CA PHE A 1168 26.32 1.32 34.85
C PHE A 1168 27.04 2.01 33.70
N ASN A 1169 28.13 2.71 34.03
CA ASN A 1169 28.99 3.37 33.06
C ASN A 1169 30.37 2.69 33.01
N GLY A 1170 30.60 1.93 31.93
CA GLY A 1170 31.85 1.23 31.63
C GLY A 1170 32.93 2.08 30.96
N HIS A 1171 32.80 3.42 30.88
CA HIS A 1171 33.72 4.26 30.09
C HIS A 1171 35.18 4.14 30.53
N ASN A 1172 35.47 3.80 31.78
CA ASN A 1172 36.83 3.60 32.30
C ASN A 1172 37.31 2.13 32.25
N LEU A 1173 36.56 1.23 31.62
CA LEU A 1173 36.88 -0.19 31.49
C LEU A 1173 37.28 -0.55 30.04
N ALA A 1174 37.92 -1.70 29.84
CA ALA A 1174 38.27 -2.19 28.50
C ALA A 1174 37.08 -2.89 27.84
N SER A 1175 37.03 -2.94 26.51
CA SER A 1175 36.06 -3.78 25.79
C SER A 1175 36.26 -5.25 26.18
N GLY A 1176 35.18 -5.99 26.42
CA GLY A 1176 35.26 -7.39 26.87
C GLY A 1176 34.07 -7.86 27.70
N VAL A 1177 34.20 -9.06 28.26
CA VAL A 1177 33.16 -9.72 29.07
C VAL A 1177 33.31 -9.36 30.55
N TYR A 1178 32.21 -8.93 31.13
CA TYR A 1178 32.04 -8.63 32.55
C TYR A 1178 30.86 -9.41 33.12
N PHE A 1179 30.80 -9.50 34.44
CA PHE A 1179 29.70 -10.11 35.17
C PHE A 1179 29.16 -9.14 36.21
N TYR A 1180 27.88 -9.22 36.53
CA TYR A 1180 27.31 -8.52 37.67
C TYR A 1180 26.55 -9.48 38.58
N SER A 1181 26.68 -9.29 39.89
CA SER A 1181 26.00 -10.08 40.92
C SER A 1181 25.01 -9.22 41.69
N LEU A 1182 23.78 -9.70 41.86
CA LEU A 1182 22.85 -9.16 42.85
C LEU A 1182 22.85 -10.07 44.10
N ASP A 1183 23.36 -9.59 45.22
CA ASP A 1183 23.28 -10.22 46.54
C ASP A 1183 22.23 -9.49 47.40
N VAL A 1184 21.18 -10.21 47.80
CA VAL A 1184 20.12 -9.68 48.67
C VAL A 1184 20.13 -10.41 50.01
N GLN A 1185 21.08 -10.03 50.87
CA GLN A 1185 21.17 -10.43 52.29
C GLN A 1185 20.97 -11.94 52.55
N ASN A 1186 21.64 -12.80 51.78
CA ASN A 1186 21.52 -14.28 51.82
C ASN A 1186 20.11 -14.85 51.49
N LYS A 1187 19.17 -14.05 50.97
CA LYS A 1187 17.85 -14.50 50.48
C LYS A 1187 17.86 -14.84 49.00
N PHE A 1188 18.63 -14.10 48.22
CA PHE A 1188 18.73 -14.22 46.77
C PHE A 1188 20.16 -13.87 46.33
N PHE A 1189 20.72 -14.68 45.42
CA PHE A 1189 22.00 -14.44 44.79
C PHE A 1189 21.93 -14.91 43.34
N GLU A 1190 22.12 -14.00 42.39
CA GLU A 1190 22.17 -14.32 40.96
C GLU A 1190 23.28 -13.51 40.27
N VAL A 1191 23.90 -14.12 39.26
CA VAL A 1191 24.97 -13.53 38.45
C VAL A 1191 24.59 -13.58 36.98
N LYS A 1192 24.79 -12.47 36.27
CA LYS A 1192 24.52 -12.32 34.83
C LYS A 1192 25.77 -11.85 34.08
N LYS A 1193 25.83 -12.12 32.77
CA LYS A 1193 26.96 -11.82 31.88
C LYS A 1193 26.64 -10.60 31.01
N MET A 1194 27.55 -9.63 30.95
CA MET A 1194 27.47 -8.44 30.10
C MET A 1194 28.72 -8.24 29.24
N ILE A 1195 28.55 -7.61 28.08
CA ILE A 1195 29.62 -7.42 27.08
C ILE A 1195 29.76 -5.92 26.80
N LEU A 1196 30.92 -5.35 27.12
CA LEU A 1196 31.25 -3.96 26.79
C LEU A 1196 31.94 -3.92 25.42
N ILE A 1197 31.43 -3.10 24.51
CA ILE A 1197 32.06 -2.76 23.24
C ILE A 1197 32.37 -1.26 23.24
N LYS A 1198 33.51 -0.89 22.68
CA LYS A 1198 34.00 0.48 22.47
C LYS A 1198 34.68 0.55 21.12
#